data_AF-A0A925TRI9-F1
#
_entry.id   AF-A0A925TRI9-F1
#
_cell.length_a   1.000
_cell.length_b   1.000
_cell.length_c   1.000
_cell.angle_alpha   90.00
_cell.angle_beta   90.00
_cell.angle_gamma   90.00
#
_symmetry.space_group_name_H-M   'P 1'
#
loop_
_entity.id
_entity.type
_entity.pdbx_description
1 polymer ?
#
loop_
_entity_poly.entity_id
_entity_poly.type
_entity_poly.pdbx_seq_one_letter_code
_entity_poly.pdbx_strand_id
1 'polypeptide(L)'
;MSTELSHGLKQALEIMLSGRTLTSREALEIGLIDELTEHDALSRATELGREFIERNGNSALAQVFAAHRQSQAAQETPRPFPEALLQDADIARLISQLEHSGRGDAVEKILNAVRTGYELGLTQGSTAEAAAFAEAVVDKSGGKAGIEAFLEKRSKPLPPRPWTSRPGGLPEESELLKSGALLPSDAPFYAGITRLPTYQYAMAITRDAATGEASQGDPIKAEKKIIVPVPAPSPNEVLLYMLTSEVNFNDIWAITGIPVSQVDNTDKDIYITGSGGLALIAAVGSEVLREGRLKVADMVTVYSGQSNLLSPAAGLDPMFEGFKIQGYETGDGSHQQFMIAQAPQCHKKPQDLTLEAAGSYILNLGTVFRALFTTLEIQQGKRIFIEGAATGTGMEALKVSVKQGLHATGLVSNADRAASIKALGAMGTINRTEKKYETLFEKVPEKKNEWKKWEKSGEALMKTFKQQNGGKLADYVISHAGETSFPRSFQLLAAGGTLAFYGASGGYHFTFIGKKGKATPDEMLTRIRLRANEAVLTYYGTSVDKSGIVDSEGLEIIETLRERKARIVVVCYTNAQKEFVGSLGFGDAVKGIVSLEALSERLQEDFQWPQTMSPLPDPRKETEAFKTAVQAFNDKVFKPIGGEVGKSLRSPDNPRGYPDAVFERAGHDALSVSATIVKPFTGRIVYSEDLGGIRQSFYAPQVWMRQRRIYMPTAGIFGTHLCNAYEVTVMNDMIDAGIFEITDPLVASFEGLPQAHQEMWENKHKAGNYVCNHALPVLGLKTKEELYQAWSVKK
;
A
#
# COMPACT_ATOMS: atom_id res chain seq x y z
N MET A 1 -26.44 41.69 -7.26
CA MET A 1 -25.04 42.09 -7.55
C MET A 1 -24.12 42.03 -6.33
N SER A 2 -24.42 42.63 -5.16
CA SER A 2 -23.50 42.55 -3.99
C SER A 2 -23.38 41.15 -3.37
N THR A 3 -24.44 40.34 -3.40
CA THR A 3 -24.47 38.99 -2.81
C THR A 3 -23.70 37.95 -3.63
N GLU A 4 -23.80 37.98 -4.96
CA GLU A 4 -23.05 37.07 -5.86
C GLU A 4 -21.55 37.36 -5.86
N LEU A 5 -21.15 38.63 -5.85
CA LEU A 5 -19.74 39.04 -5.75
C LEU A 5 -19.12 38.61 -4.42
N SER A 6 -19.86 38.74 -3.31
CA SER A 6 -19.41 38.26 -2.00
C SER A 6 -19.31 36.74 -1.95
N HIS A 7 -20.19 36.02 -2.64
CA HIS A 7 -20.13 34.56 -2.74
C HIS A 7 -18.91 34.08 -3.54
N GLY A 8 -18.65 34.67 -4.72
CA GLY A 8 -17.47 34.32 -5.51
C GLY A 8 -16.15 34.64 -4.77
N LEU A 9 -16.11 35.78 -4.06
CA LEU A 9 -14.95 36.11 -3.21
C LEU A 9 -14.77 35.12 -2.06
N LYS A 10 -15.85 34.66 -1.42
CA LYS A 10 -15.78 33.60 -0.40
C LYS A 10 -15.08 32.37 -0.97
N GLN A 11 -15.55 31.86 -2.11
CA GLN A 11 -14.98 30.66 -2.75
C GLN A 11 -13.50 30.86 -3.12
N ALA A 12 -13.13 32.04 -3.63
CA ALA A 12 -11.74 32.36 -3.92
C ALA A 12 -10.85 32.36 -2.66
N LEU A 13 -11.33 32.95 -1.56
CA LEU A 13 -10.64 32.91 -0.26
C LEU A 13 -10.53 31.49 0.29
N GLU A 14 -11.57 30.67 0.18
CA GLU A 14 -11.52 29.26 0.58
C GLU A 14 -10.44 28.48 -0.17
N ILE A 15 -10.27 28.72 -1.47
CA ILE A 15 -9.21 28.09 -2.28
C ILE A 15 -7.83 28.54 -1.80
N MET A 16 -7.62 29.85 -1.71
CA MET A 16 -6.32 30.43 -1.33
C MET A 16 -5.90 30.03 0.09
N LEU A 17 -6.85 30.01 1.04
CA LEU A 17 -6.58 29.70 2.44
C LEU A 17 -6.50 28.19 2.69
N SER A 18 -7.36 27.37 2.07
CA SER A 18 -7.28 25.91 2.26
C SER A 18 -6.01 25.31 1.66
N GLY A 19 -5.54 25.85 0.51
CA GLY A 19 -4.42 25.28 -0.24
C GLY A 19 -4.69 23.85 -0.76
N ARG A 20 -5.96 23.44 -0.85
CA ARG A 20 -6.39 22.09 -1.28
C ARG A 20 -6.68 22.07 -2.77
N THR A 21 -6.58 20.89 -3.39
CA THR A 21 -6.92 20.74 -4.81
C THR A 21 -8.44 20.69 -5.01
N LEU A 22 -8.86 21.12 -6.21
CA LEU A 22 -10.23 21.01 -6.72
C LEU A 22 -10.28 19.99 -7.87
N THR A 23 -11.41 19.31 -7.98
CA THR A 23 -11.73 18.53 -9.18
C THR A 23 -12.05 19.47 -10.35
N SER A 24 -11.92 18.95 -11.58
CA SER A 24 -12.27 19.69 -12.78
C SER A 24 -13.75 20.11 -12.80
N ARG A 25 -14.64 19.30 -12.22
CA ARG A 25 -16.06 19.62 -12.08
C ARG A 25 -16.31 20.75 -11.09
N GLU A 26 -15.69 20.71 -9.91
CA GLU A 26 -15.78 21.81 -8.94
C GLU A 26 -15.23 23.11 -9.55
N ALA A 27 -14.11 23.05 -10.27
CA ALA A 27 -13.55 24.20 -10.98
C ALA A 27 -14.52 24.79 -12.02
N LEU A 28 -15.24 23.95 -12.76
CA LEU A 28 -16.30 24.40 -13.68
C LEU A 28 -17.49 25.02 -12.94
N GLU A 29 -17.95 24.38 -11.86
CA GLU A 29 -19.12 24.82 -11.07
C GLU A 29 -18.90 26.19 -10.41
N ILE A 30 -17.66 26.51 -10.01
CA ILE A 30 -17.30 27.83 -9.45
C ILE A 30 -16.86 28.85 -10.50
N GLY A 31 -16.81 28.48 -11.79
CA GLY A 31 -16.40 29.36 -12.88
C GLY A 31 -14.89 29.65 -12.95
N LEU A 32 -14.04 28.77 -12.41
CA LEU A 32 -12.58 28.83 -12.57
C LEU A 32 -12.14 28.42 -13.98
N ILE A 33 -12.93 27.55 -14.63
CA ILE A 33 -12.79 27.15 -16.03
C ILE A 33 -14.14 27.26 -16.73
N ASP A 34 -14.13 27.45 -18.05
CA ASP A 34 -15.35 27.68 -18.83
C ASP A 34 -15.95 26.42 -19.46
N GLU A 35 -15.13 25.39 -19.73
CA GLU A 35 -15.54 24.21 -20.49
C GLU A 35 -14.79 22.94 -20.00
N LEU A 36 -15.53 21.83 -19.91
CA LEU A 36 -14.98 20.48 -19.84
C LEU A 36 -15.27 19.76 -21.15
N THR A 37 -14.27 19.07 -21.69
CA THR A 37 -14.41 18.30 -22.94
C THR A 37 -14.15 16.82 -22.69
N GLU A 38 -14.92 15.97 -23.36
CA GLU A 38 -14.69 14.52 -23.41
C GLU A 38 -13.58 14.14 -24.42
N HIS A 39 -13.10 15.12 -25.18
CA HIS A 39 -12.00 14.98 -26.14
C HIS A 39 -10.70 15.58 -25.59
N ASP A 40 -9.65 15.55 -26.39
CA ASP A 40 -8.40 16.24 -26.07
C ASP A 40 -8.61 17.77 -25.99
N ALA A 41 -8.20 18.37 -24.87
CA ALA A 41 -8.39 19.79 -24.60
C ALA A 41 -7.66 20.69 -25.60
N LEU A 42 -6.48 20.29 -26.08
CA LEU A 42 -5.72 21.06 -27.06
C LEU A 42 -6.43 21.07 -28.42
N SER A 43 -7.01 19.94 -28.82
CA SER A 43 -7.82 19.82 -30.03
C SER A 43 -9.04 20.73 -29.96
N ARG A 44 -9.76 20.71 -28.83
CA ARG A 44 -10.90 21.60 -28.60
C ARG A 44 -10.52 23.08 -28.63
N ALA A 45 -9.41 23.46 -27.99
CA ALA A 45 -8.90 24.83 -28.05
C ALA A 45 -8.52 25.25 -29.49
N THR A 46 -7.94 24.34 -30.26
CA THR A 46 -7.58 24.57 -31.67
C THR A 46 -8.80 24.76 -32.56
N GLU A 47 -9.89 24.02 -32.32
CA GLU A 47 -11.17 24.21 -33.00
C GLU A 47 -11.75 25.59 -32.72
N LEU A 48 -11.79 26.01 -31.46
CA LEU A 48 -12.25 27.35 -31.07
C LEU A 48 -11.41 28.46 -31.72
N GLY A 49 -10.09 28.27 -31.79
CA GLY A 49 -9.17 29.18 -32.49
C GLY A 49 -9.41 29.23 -34.00
N ARG A 50 -9.69 28.08 -34.63
CA ARG A 50 -10.05 28.01 -36.05
C ARG A 50 -11.35 28.76 -36.34
N GLU A 51 -12.39 28.51 -35.54
CA GLU A 51 -13.68 29.20 -35.67
C GLU A 51 -13.54 30.71 -35.50
N PHE A 52 -12.68 31.16 -34.59
CA PHE A 52 -12.37 32.57 -34.40
C PHE A 52 -11.80 33.22 -35.67
N ILE A 53 -10.87 32.55 -36.35
CA ILE A 53 -10.24 33.02 -37.59
C ILE A 53 -11.26 32.99 -38.75
N GLU A 54 -11.92 31.86 -38.97
CA GLU A 54 -12.83 31.66 -40.11
C GLU A 54 -14.04 32.60 -40.07
N ARG A 55 -14.54 32.90 -38.86
CA ARG A 55 -15.71 33.78 -38.69
C ARG A 55 -15.33 35.25 -38.50
N ASN A 56 -14.10 35.65 -38.80
CA ASN A 56 -13.59 37.02 -38.65
C ASN A 56 -13.92 37.64 -37.27
N GLY A 57 -13.73 36.87 -36.20
CA GLY A 57 -14.03 37.33 -34.83
C GLY A 57 -15.52 37.32 -34.45
N ASN A 58 -16.40 36.69 -35.23
CA ASN A 58 -17.79 36.41 -34.84
C ASN A 58 -17.94 34.94 -34.38
N SER A 59 -17.23 34.56 -33.31
CA SER A 59 -17.24 33.23 -32.70
C SER A 59 -17.50 33.28 -31.20
N ALA A 60 -17.80 32.14 -30.58
CA ALA A 60 -17.96 32.04 -29.13
C ALA A 60 -16.68 32.49 -28.39
N LEU A 61 -15.50 32.07 -28.89
CA LEU A 61 -14.22 32.50 -28.33
C LEU A 61 -14.03 34.03 -28.43
N ALA A 62 -14.48 34.67 -29.52
CA ALA A 62 -14.37 36.12 -29.66
C ALA A 62 -15.24 36.87 -28.63
N GLN A 63 -16.45 36.37 -28.39
CA GLN A 63 -17.38 36.93 -27.39
C GLN A 63 -16.80 36.80 -25.98
N VAL A 64 -16.33 35.60 -25.62
CA VAL A 64 -15.69 35.34 -24.31
C VAL A 64 -14.43 36.18 -24.17
N PHE A 65 -13.58 36.29 -25.19
CA PHE A 65 -12.38 37.13 -25.16
C PHE A 65 -12.70 38.62 -24.98
N ALA A 66 -13.75 39.13 -25.64
CA ALA A 66 -14.20 40.50 -25.44
C ALA A 66 -14.74 40.73 -24.02
N ALA A 67 -15.57 39.81 -23.51
CA ALA A 67 -16.10 39.85 -22.15
C ALA A 67 -14.98 39.77 -21.11
N HIS A 68 -13.97 38.91 -21.33
CA HIS A 68 -12.80 38.78 -20.46
C HIS A 68 -11.99 40.07 -20.41
N ARG A 69 -11.75 40.74 -21.55
CA ARG A 69 -11.08 42.05 -21.57
C ARG A 69 -11.85 43.13 -20.82
N GLN A 70 -13.18 43.15 -20.95
CA GLN A 70 -14.04 44.06 -20.16
C GLN A 70 -13.98 43.74 -18.66
N SER A 71 -13.98 42.46 -18.30
CA SER A 71 -13.85 42.01 -16.91
C SER A 71 -12.52 42.42 -16.29
N GLN A 72 -11.40 42.22 -17.00
CA GLN A 72 -10.07 42.67 -16.56
C GLN A 72 -10.03 44.19 -16.33
N ALA A 73 -10.59 44.99 -17.25
CA ALA A 73 -10.68 46.43 -17.07
C ALA A 73 -11.55 46.82 -15.86
N ALA A 74 -12.63 46.08 -15.57
CA ALA A 74 -13.50 46.32 -14.44
C ALA A 74 -12.86 45.96 -13.08
N GLN A 75 -11.83 45.10 -13.07
CA GLN A 75 -11.07 44.74 -11.87
C GLN A 75 -10.12 45.86 -11.39
N GLU A 76 -9.83 46.85 -12.24
CA GLU A 76 -9.09 48.06 -11.82
C GLU A 76 -9.96 49.07 -11.07
N THR A 77 -11.28 48.86 -11.02
CA THR A 77 -12.19 49.77 -10.32
C THR A 77 -12.21 49.46 -8.81
N PRO A 78 -11.78 50.39 -7.94
CA PRO A 78 -11.80 50.24 -6.49
C PRO A 78 -13.18 49.90 -5.91
N ARG A 79 -13.21 48.98 -4.95
CA ARG A 79 -14.40 48.58 -4.19
C ARG A 79 -14.01 48.28 -2.74
N PRO A 80 -14.88 48.55 -1.76
CA PRO A 80 -14.59 48.20 -0.37
C PRO A 80 -14.48 46.68 -0.23
N PHE A 81 -13.46 46.21 0.50
CA PHE A 81 -13.38 44.80 0.88
C PHE A 81 -14.51 44.46 1.85
N PRO A 82 -15.27 43.36 1.64
CA PRO A 82 -16.39 43.00 2.50
C PRO A 82 -15.90 42.37 3.81
N GLU A 83 -15.58 43.20 4.82
CA GLU A 83 -14.99 42.74 6.09
C GLU A 83 -15.76 41.64 6.81
N ALA A 84 -17.09 41.66 6.71
CA ALA A 84 -17.96 40.66 7.30
C ALA A 84 -17.65 39.22 6.81
N LEU A 85 -17.01 39.07 5.64
CA LEU A 85 -16.61 37.79 5.09
C LEU A 85 -15.54 37.09 5.93
N LEU A 86 -14.67 37.83 6.63
CA LEU A 86 -13.67 37.23 7.52
C LEU A 86 -14.29 36.64 8.79
N GLN A 87 -15.54 37.01 9.10
CA GLN A 87 -16.32 36.46 10.21
C GLN A 87 -17.22 35.29 9.76
N ASP A 88 -17.21 34.93 8.47
CA ASP A 88 -17.85 33.71 7.99
C ASP A 88 -17.22 32.50 8.68
N ALA A 89 -18.05 31.55 9.13
CA ALA A 89 -17.60 30.43 9.94
C ALA A 89 -16.54 29.56 9.22
N ASP A 90 -16.64 29.39 7.90
CA ASP A 90 -15.68 28.59 7.14
C ASP A 90 -14.36 29.34 7.00
N ILE A 91 -14.41 30.62 6.63
CA ILE A 91 -13.21 31.47 6.50
C ILE A 91 -12.49 31.61 7.84
N ALA A 92 -13.21 31.93 8.92
CA ALA A 92 -12.65 32.05 10.25
C ALA A 92 -12.00 30.74 10.73
N ARG A 93 -12.61 29.59 10.41
CA ARG A 93 -12.04 28.27 10.70
C ARG A 93 -10.75 28.03 9.91
N LEU A 94 -10.72 28.34 8.62
CA LEU A 94 -9.51 28.20 7.78
C LEU A 94 -8.37 29.05 8.34
N ILE A 95 -8.64 30.33 8.64
CA ILE A 95 -7.67 31.26 9.23
C ILE A 95 -7.14 30.70 10.56
N SER A 96 -8.03 30.29 11.46
CA SER A 96 -7.66 29.76 12.78
C SER A 96 -6.79 28.49 12.68
N GLN A 97 -7.11 27.57 11.76
CA GLN A 97 -6.29 26.38 11.53
C GLN A 97 -4.91 26.76 10.98
N LEU A 98 -4.85 27.67 10.02
CA LEU A 98 -3.59 28.08 9.41
C LEU A 98 -2.69 28.75 10.45
N GLU A 99 -3.24 29.62 11.29
CA GLU A 99 -2.55 30.19 12.46
C GLU A 99 -2.02 29.10 13.39
N HIS A 100 -2.85 28.13 13.76
CA HIS A 100 -2.44 26.98 14.58
C HIS A 100 -1.30 26.16 13.93
N SER A 101 -1.33 26.04 12.60
CA SER A 101 -0.28 25.37 11.82
C SER A 101 0.98 26.22 11.62
N GLY A 102 1.04 27.43 12.16
CA GLY A 102 2.18 28.34 12.03
C GLY A 102 2.24 29.05 10.67
N ARG A 103 1.11 29.19 9.99
CA ARG A 103 0.97 29.86 8.68
C ARG A 103 0.24 31.21 8.78
N GLY A 104 0.08 31.77 9.98
CA GLY A 104 -0.60 33.05 10.21
C GLY A 104 -0.03 34.20 9.36
N ASP A 105 1.30 34.32 9.30
CA ASP A 105 1.96 35.36 8.50
C ASP A 105 1.66 35.24 6.99
N ALA A 106 1.47 34.02 6.49
CA ALA A 106 1.09 33.78 5.11
C ALA A 106 -0.37 34.18 4.86
N VAL A 107 -1.26 33.88 5.82
CA VAL A 107 -2.66 34.32 5.79
C VAL A 107 -2.76 35.83 5.74
N GLU A 108 -2.03 36.54 6.61
CA GLU A 108 -2.04 38.00 6.64
C GLU A 108 -1.57 38.58 5.29
N LYS A 109 -0.50 38.05 4.72
CA LYS A 109 0.01 38.46 3.40
C LYS A 109 -1.01 38.23 2.29
N ILE A 110 -1.69 37.07 2.27
CA ILE A 110 -2.77 36.77 1.30
C ILE A 110 -3.91 37.78 1.46
N LEU A 111 -4.43 37.97 2.67
CA LEU A 111 -5.55 38.86 2.92
C LEU A 111 -5.21 40.32 2.60
N ASN A 112 -4.01 40.77 2.91
CA ASN A 112 -3.54 42.12 2.58
C ASN A 112 -3.44 42.33 1.06
N ALA A 113 -2.91 41.37 0.30
CA ALA A 113 -2.84 41.46 -1.15
C ALA A 113 -4.23 41.51 -1.79
N VAL A 114 -5.14 40.62 -1.35
CA VAL A 114 -6.54 40.58 -1.83
C VAL A 114 -7.27 41.88 -1.49
N ARG A 115 -7.15 42.36 -0.24
CA ARG A 115 -7.76 43.63 0.19
C ARG A 115 -7.23 44.80 -0.62
N THR A 116 -5.91 44.89 -0.83
CA THR A 116 -5.28 45.93 -1.64
C THR A 116 -5.82 45.90 -3.08
N GLY A 117 -5.95 44.72 -3.68
CA GLY A 117 -6.50 44.56 -5.03
C GLY A 117 -7.96 45.01 -5.12
N TYR A 118 -8.77 44.71 -4.11
CA TYR A 118 -10.16 45.16 -4.05
C TYR A 118 -10.26 46.67 -3.88
N GLU A 119 -9.52 47.24 -2.91
CA GLU A 119 -9.66 48.63 -2.49
C GLU A 119 -8.92 49.63 -3.38
N LEU A 120 -7.87 49.20 -4.09
CA LEU A 120 -7.02 50.07 -4.89
C LEU A 120 -6.91 49.66 -6.38
N GLY A 121 -7.54 48.54 -6.78
CA GLY A 121 -7.48 47.99 -8.13
C GLY A 121 -6.46 46.86 -8.28
N LEU A 122 -6.71 45.97 -9.24
CA LEU A 122 -5.94 44.74 -9.47
C LEU A 122 -4.44 45.01 -9.62
N THR A 123 -4.02 46.02 -10.39
CA THR A 123 -2.59 46.33 -10.59
C THR A 123 -1.86 46.60 -9.27
N GLN A 124 -2.49 47.32 -8.34
CA GLN A 124 -1.90 47.59 -7.02
C GLN A 124 -1.92 46.35 -6.14
N GLY A 125 -3.00 45.56 -6.19
CA GLY A 125 -3.09 44.25 -5.52
C GLY A 125 -1.96 43.31 -5.96
N SER A 126 -1.74 43.15 -7.27
CA SER A 126 -0.66 42.31 -7.81
C SER A 126 0.73 42.82 -7.46
N THR A 127 0.92 44.14 -7.37
CA THR A 127 2.19 44.72 -6.90
C THR A 127 2.44 44.39 -5.43
N ALA A 128 1.41 44.52 -4.59
CA ALA A 128 1.49 44.14 -3.17
C ALA A 128 1.70 42.62 -3.00
N GLU A 129 1.02 41.79 -3.80
CA GLU A 129 1.20 40.34 -3.83
C GLU A 129 2.66 39.96 -4.15
N ALA A 130 3.22 40.53 -5.23
CA ALA A 130 4.59 40.24 -5.65
C ALA A 130 5.61 40.61 -4.57
N ALA A 131 5.42 41.76 -3.89
CA ALA A 131 6.27 42.17 -2.78
C ALA A 131 6.13 41.22 -1.57
N ALA A 132 4.90 40.90 -1.18
CA ALA A 132 4.60 40.02 -0.06
C ALA A 132 5.12 38.60 -0.30
N PHE A 133 5.01 38.08 -1.52
CA PHE A 133 5.54 36.77 -1.90
C PHE A 133 7.07 36.75 -1.85
N ALA A 134 7.73 37.78 -2.42
CA ALA A 134 9.18 37.89 -2.36
C ALA A 134 9.69 37.92 -0.91
N GLU A 135 9.03 38.67 -0.03
CA GLU A 135 9.32 38.70 1.41
C GLU A 135 9.11 37.32 2.06
N ALA A 136 7.97 36.68 1.80
CA ALA A 136 7.64 35.37 2.37
C ALA A 136 8.67 34.30 1.98
N VAL A 137 9.17 34.30 0.75
CA VAL A 137 10.13 33.29 0.24
C VAL A 137 11.51 33.42 0.90
N VAL A 138 11.95 34.65 1.19
CA VAL A 138 13.26 34.89 1.83
C VAL A 138 13.20 34.84 3.35
N ASP A 139 12.01 34.94 3.93
CA ASP A 139 11.81 34.82 5.37
C ASP A 139 12.23 33.42 5.87
N LYS A 140 13.05 33.43 6.91
CA LYS A 140 13.58 32.23 7.56
C LYS A 140 12.49 31.48 8.31
N SER A 141 11.56 32.19 8.96
CA SER A 141 10.45 31.61 9.72
C SER A 141 9.26 31.22 8.83
N GLY A 142 9.08 31.88 7.69
CA GLY A 142 8.04 31.62 6.72
C GLY A 142 8.48 30.64 5.62
N GLY A 143 8.76 31.17 4.43
CA GLY A 143 8.94 30.37 3.21
C GLY A 143 10.11 29.40 3.26
N LYS A 144 11.26 29.77 3.84
CA LYS A 144 12.40 28.84 3.95
C LYS A 144 12.07 27.62 4.80
N ALA A 145 11.56 27.84 6.01
CA ALA A 145 11.15 26.76 6.90
C ALA A 145 9.99 25.93 6.31
N GLY A 146 9.02 26.57 5.66
CA GLY A 146 7.88 25.90 5.03
C GLY A 146 8.29 25.01 3.85
N ILE A 147 9.15 25.49 2.95
CA ILE A 147 9.67 24.72 1.81
C ILE A 147 10.52 23.54 2.29
N GLU A 148 11.40 23.77 3.26
CA GLU A 148 12.22 22.71 3.87
C GLU A 148 11.34 21.62 4.50
N ALA A 149 10.36 22.01 5.32
CA ALA A 149 9.40 21.07 5.90
C ALA A 149 8.61 20.29 4.84
N PHE A 150 8.24 20.92 3.72
CA PHE A 150 7.55 20.24 2.62
C PHE A 150 8.44 19.22 1.92
N LEU A 151 9.66 19.60 1.56
CA LEU A 151 10.63 18.71 0.90
C LEU A 151 11.01 17.53 1.78
N GLU A 152 11.05 17.73 3.10
CA GLU A 152 11.33 16.69 4.09
C GLU A 152 10.09 15.91 4.55
N LYS A 153 8.91 16.18 3.99
CA LYS A 153 7.62 15.55 4.38
C LYS A 153 7.28 15.71 5.88
N ARG A 154 7.65 16.84 6.45
CA ARG A 154 7.35 17.27 7.83
C ARG A 154 6.36 18.44 7.89
N SER A 155 5.72 18.78 6.77
CA SER A 155 4.68 19.81 6.75
C SER A 155 3.53 19.44 7.66
N LYS A 156 3.07 20.42 8.46
CA LYS A 156 1.80 20.31 9.18
C LYS A 156 0.64 20.16 8.18
N PRO A 157 -0.46 19.49 8.55
CA PRO A 157 -1.60 19.32 7.66
C PRO A 157 -2.22 20.66 7.25
N LEU A 158 -2.90 20.64 6.11
CA LEU A 158 -3.75 21.72 5.64
C LEU A 158 -5.15 21.60 6.26
N PRO A 159 -5.94 22.70 6.31
CA PRO A 159 -7.32 22.62 6.73
C PRO A 159 -8.11 21.63 5.87
N PRO A 160 -9.05 20.85 6.45
CA PRO A 160 -9.93 20.02 5.65
C PRO A 160 -10.90 20.91 4.87
N ARG A 161 -11.28 20.43 3.68
CA ARG A 161 -12.33 21.10 2.88
C ARG A 161 -13.60 21.16 3.73
N PRO A 162 -14.37 22.27 3.69
CA PRO A 162 -15.62 22.33 4.42
C PRO A 162 -16.51 21.18 3.94
N TRP A 163 -16.87 20.26 4.84
CA TRP A 163 -17.79 19.15 4.50
C TRP A 163 -19.17 19.68 4.06
N THR A 164 -19.46 20.93 4.46
CA THR A 164 -20.60 21.77 4.17
C THR A 164 -20.44 22.65 2.93
N SER A 165 -19.39 22.53 2.12
CA SER A 165 -19.11 23.45 0.99
C SER A 165 -20.09 23.35 -0.20
N ARG A 166 -21.19 22.58 -0.07
CA ARG A 166 -22.38 22.81 -0.89
C ARG A 166 -23.16 23.99 -0.30
N PRO A 167 -23.64 24.95 -1.09
CA PRO A 167 -24.51 26.01 -0.58
C PRO A 167 -25.65 25.42 0.27
N GLY A 168 -25.63 25.66 1.60
CA GLY A 168 -26.64 25.17 2.55
C GLY A 168 -26.20 24.07 3.53
N GLY A 169 -24.96 23.54 3.46
CA GLY A 169 -24.51 22.45 4.33
C GLY A 169 -25.10 21.08 3.97
N LEU A 170 -24.68 20.02 4.66
CA LEU A 170 -25.39 18.74 4.57
C LEU A 170 -26.75 18.89 5.26
N PRO A 171 -27.87 18.60 4.57
CA PRO A 171 -29.17 18.56 5.22
C PRO A 171 -29.15 17.59 6.40
N GLU A 172 -29.99 17.88 7.41
CA GLU A 172 -30.18 16.99 8.55
C GLU A 172 -30.41 15.55 8.07
N GLU A 173 -29.81 14.57 8.73
CA GLU A 173 -29.95 13.15 8.36
C GLU A 173 -31.43 12.75 8.21
N SER A 174 -32.28 13.27 9.08
CA SER A 174 -33.72 13.04 9.04
C SER A 174 -34.40 13.57 7.77
N GLU A 175 -33.90 14.65 7.18
CA GLU A 175 -34.40 15.21 5.90
C GLU A 175 -33.91 14.39 4.71
N LEU A 176 -32.65 13.94 4.75
CA LEU A 176 -32.08 13.07 3.72
C LEU A 176 -32.82 11.73 3.64
N LEU A 177 -33.15 11.13 4.79
CA LEU A 177 -33.95 9.91 4.87
C LEU A 177 -35.38 10.14 4.35
N LYS A 178 -36.05 11.22 4.77
CA LYS A 178 -37.42 11.55 4.31
C LYS A 178 -37.50 11.81 2.81
N SER A 179 -36.48 12.45 2.23
CA SER A 179 -36.43 12.74 0.80
C SER A 179 -36.00 11.54 -0.06
N GLY A 180 -35.50 10.47 0.55
CA GLY A 180 -34.89 9.33 -0.15
C GLY A 180 -33.51 9.66 -0.73
N ALA A 181 -32.92 10.80 -0.37
CA ALA A 181 -31.55 11.16 -0.74
C ALA A 181 -30.50 10.35 0.03
N LEU A 182 -30.90 9.70 1.13
CA LEU A 182 -30.14 8.73 1.91
C LEU A 182 -31.05 7.53 2.19
N LEU A 183 -30.51 6.32 2.07
CA LEU A 183 -31.21 5.09 2.46
C LEU A 183 -30.81 4.70 3.89
N PRO A 184 -31.73 4.12 4.71
CA PRO A 184 -31.35 3.45 5.94
C PRO A 184 -30.18 2.47 5.72
N SER A 185 -29.32 2.29 6.72
CA SER A 185 -28.09 1.47 6.59
C SER A 185 -28.38 0.06 6.08
N ASP A 186 -29.49 -0.54 6.51
CA ASP A 186 -29.92 -1.91 6.24
C ASP A 186 -31.11 -2.01 5.24
N ALA A 187 -31.32 -0.96 4.44
CA ALA A 187 -32.45 -0.85 3.52
C ALA A 187 -32.38 -1.89 2.39
N PRO A 188 -33.51 -2.51 2.01
CA PRO A 188 -33.57 -3.29 0.77
C PRO A 188 -33.19 -2.48 -0.47
N PHE A 189 -32.37 -3.05 -1.36
CA PHE A 189 -32.00 -2.43 -2.63
C PHE A 189 -32.22 -3.37 -3.82
N TYR A 190 -33.26 -3.09 -4.60
CA TYR A 190 -33.59 -3.83 -5.81
C TYR A 190 -32.94 -3.14 -7.01
N ALA A 191 -31.73 -3.55 -7.36
CA ALA A 191 -30.96 -2.94 -8.45
C ALA A 191 -31.75 -2.87 -9.77
N GLY A 192 -31.75 -1.69 -10.40
CA GLY A 192 -32.58 -1.40 -11.59
C GLY A 192 -34.01 -0.93 -11.28
N ILE A 193 -34.46 -1.01 -10.01
CA ILE A 193 -35.79 -0.55 -9.56
C ILE A 193 -35.64 0.54 -8.50
N THR A 194 -34.88 0.28 -7.44
CA THR A 194 -34.63 1.26 -6.38
C THR A 194 -33.80 2.42 -6.93
N ARG A 195 -34.28 3.65 -6.72
CA ARG A 195 -33.57 4.87 -7.12
C ARG A 195 -32.25 4.96 -6.33
N LEU A 196 -31.16 5.27 -7.02
CA LEU A 196 -29.88 5.55 -6.37
C LEU A 196 -29.99 6.80 -5.47
N PRO A 197 -29.60 6.72 -4.18
CA PRO A 197 -29.58 7.87 -3.31
C PRO A 197 -28.41 8.80 -3.68
N THR A 198 -28.49 10.05 -3.25
CA THR A 198 -27.39 11.03 -3.43
C THR A 198 -26.29 10.83 -2.39
N TYR A 199 -26.66 10.32 -1.21
CA TYR A 199 -25.81 10.13 -0.05
C TYR A 199 -25.93 8.71 0.50
N GLN A 200 -24.93 8.32 1.29
CA GLN A 200 -24.80 7.00 1.90
C GLN A 200 -24.08 7.09 3.25
N TYR A 201 -24.26 6.09 4.10
CA TYR A 201 -23.43 5.87 5.27
C TYR A 201 -22.12 5.16 4.91
N ALA A 202 -21.05 5.56 5.60
CA ALA A 202 -19.74 4.92 5.54
C ALA A 202 -19.09 4.90 6.94
N MET A 203 -18.20 3.93 7.18
CA MET A 203 -17.26 3.95 8.29
C MET A 203 -15.93 4.51 7.81
N ALA A 204 -15.44 5.55 8.48
CA ALA A 204 -14.28 6.29 8.01
C ALA A 204 -13.41 6.85 9.14
N ILE A 205 -12.16 7.15 8.78
CA ILE A 205 -11.31 8.11 9.48
C ILE A 205 -11.49 9.46 8.80
N THR A 206 -11.62 10.52 9.57
CA THR A 206 -11.73 11.91 9.07
C THR A 206 -10.52 12.72 9.49
N ARG A 207 -10.28 13.85 8.80
CA ARG A 207 -9.40 14.90 9.33
C ARG A 207 -10.14 15.71 10.40
N ASP A 208 -9.43 16.09 11.44
CA ASP A 208 -9.97 16.97 12.48
C ASP A 208 -10.28 18.35 11.86
N ALA A 209 -11.45 18.90 12.17
CA ALA A 209 -11.93 20.13 11.54
C ALA A 209 -11.12 21.37 11.95
N ALA A 210 -10.54 21.36 13.15
CA ALA A 210 -9.81 22.47 13.73
C ALA A 210 -8.30 22.39 13.45
N THR A 211 -7.71 21.19 13.42
CA THR A 211 -6.26 21.01 13.21
C THR A 211 -5.89 20.48 11.82
N GLY A 212 -6.80 19.80 11.12
CA GLY A 212 -6.54 19.12 9.84
C GLY A 212 -5.78 17.79 9.96
N GLU A 213 -5.39 17.41 11.18
CA GLU A 213 -4.71 16.14 11.45
C GLU A 213 -5.64 14.95 11.20
N ALA A 214 -5.09 13.84 10.70
CA ALA A 214 -5.86 12.62 10.55
C ALA A 214 -6.28 12.11 11.94
N SER A 215 -7.58 11.87 12.15
CA SER A 215 -8.14 11.38 13.43
C SER A 215 -7.91 9.88 13.63
N GLN A 216 -6.66 9.43 13.45
CA GLN A 216 -6.24 8.02 13.59
C GLN A 216 -6.01 7.64 15.05
N GLY A 217 -6.13 6.35 15.36
CA GLY A 217 -5.94 5.83 16.71
C GLY A 217 -6.57 4.47 16.92
N ASP A 218 -6.94 4.15 18.17
CA ASP A 218 -7.69 2.94 18.49
C ASP A 218 -8.97 2.84 17.65
N PRO A 219 -9.23 1.71 16.95
CA PRO A 219 -10.39 1.58 16.08
C PRO A 219 -11.71 2.01 16.69
N ILE A 220 -11.98 1.63 17.95
CA ILE A 220 -13.21 1.97 18.68
C ILE A 220 -13.47 3.49 18.81
N LYS A 221 -12.44 4.33 18.64
CA LYS A 221 -12.52 5.80 18.72
C LYS A 221 -12.36 6.48 17.35
N ALA A 222 -11.46 5.96 16.53
CA ALA A 222 -11.04 6.58 15.28
C ALA A 222 -12.00 6.30 14.12
N GLU A 223 -12.56 5.09 14.06
CA GLU A 223 -13.51 4.69 13.02
C GLU A 223 -14.92 5.18 13.36
N LYS A 224 -15.47 6.06 12.50
CA LYS A 224 -16.76 6.71 12.74
C LYS A 224 -17.72 6.51 11.58
N LYS A 225 -19.00 6.34 11.92
CA LYS A 225 -20.10 6.41 10.96
C LYS A 225 -20.30 7.84 10.51
N ILE A 226 -20.28 8.06 9.19
CA ILE A 226 -20.46 9.36 8.55
C ILE A 226 -21.39 9.24 7.34
N ILE A 227 -21.92 10.37 6.86
CA ILE A 227 -22.75 10.44 5.65
C ILE A 227 -21.93 11.07 4.53
N VAL A 228 -21.68 10.34 3.43
CA VAL A 228 -20.89 10.76 2.26
C VAL A 228 -21.69 10.67 0.96
N PRO A 229 -21.28 11.35 -0.13
CA PRO A 229 -21.94 11.18 -1.44
C PRO A 229 -21.81 9.76 -2.01
N VAL A 230 -22.81 9.34 -2.80
CA VAL A 230 -22.69 8.14 -3.64
C VAL A 230 -21.90 8.48 -4.91
N PRO A 231 -20.78 7.78 -5.19
CA PRO A 231 -19.99 8.02 -6.39
C PRO A 231 -20.67 7.46 -7.66
N ALA A 232 -20.27 7.96 -8.82
CA ALA A 232 -20.68 7.43 -10.13
C ALA A 232 -19.53 6.60 -10.75
N PRO A 233 -19.81 5.45 -11.40
CA PRO A 233 -18.77 4.63 -12.01
C PRO A 233 -18.24 5.24 -13.29
N SER A 234 -16.91 5.18 -13.47
CA SER A 234 -16.25 5.45 -14.75
C SER A 234 -16.51 4.32 -15.77
N PRO A 235 -16.10 4.47 -17.05
CA PRO A 235 -16.41 3.49 -18.10
C PRO A 235 -16.01 2.02 -17.81
N ASN A 236 -14.90 1.80 -17.10
CA ASN A 236 -14.39 0.46 -16.74
C ASN A 236 -14.76 0.02 -15.31
N GLU A 237 -15.66 0.74 -14.66
CA GLU A 237 -16.02 0.53 -13.26
C GLU A 237 -17.49 0.14 -13.11
N VAL A 238 -17.83 -0.34 -11.92
CA VAL A 238 -19.19 -0.62 -11.49
C VAL A 238 -19.47 0.06 -10.17
N LEU A 239 -20.72 0.45 -9.95
CA LEU A 239 -21.22 0.85 -8.64
C LEU A 239 -21.83 -0.37 -7.97
N LEU A 240 -21.35 -0.69 -6.78
CA LEU A 240 -21.78 -1.82 -5.97
C LEU A 240 -22.66 -1.34 -4.82
N TYR A 241 -23.77 -2.01 -4.56
CA TYR A 241 -24.49 -1.92 -3.28
C TYR A 241 -24.00 -3.04 -2.36
N MET A 242 -23.30 -2.67 -1.29
CA MET A 242 -22.65 -3.61 -0.40
C MET A 242 -23.67 -4.31 0.51
N LEU A 243 -23.66 -5.64 0.50
CA LEU A 243 -24.44 -6.49 1.40
C LEU A 243 -23.64 -6.82 2.66
N THR A 244 -22.35 -7.07 2.47
CA THR A 244 -21.37 -7.31 3.52
C THR A 244 -20.00 -6.76 3.12
N SER A 245 -19.11 -6.52 4.10
CA SER A 245 -17.68 -6.33 3.82
C SER A 245 -16.76 -7.09 4.75
N GLU A 246 -15.62 -7.51 4.20
CA GLU A 246 -14.58 -8.22 4.95
C GLU A 246 -13.95 -7.33 6.01
N VAL A 247 -13.66 -7.89 7.19
CA VAL A 247 -13.02 -7.18 8.31
C VAL A 247 -11.58 -7.68 8.43
N ASN A 248 -10.62 -6.89 7.96
CA ASN A 248 -9.25 -7.32 7.74
C ASN A 248 -8.23 -6.51 8.56
N PHE A 249 -7.03 -7.05 8.75
CA PHE A 249 -5.98 -6.35 9.51
C PHE A 249 -5.45 -5.09 8.81
N ASN A 250 -5.55 -5.01 7.48
CA ASN A 250 -5.16 -3.82 6.73
C ASN A 250 -6.07 -2.62 7.04
N ASP A 251 -7.35 -2.85 7.34
CA ASP A 251 -8.27 -1.82 7.82
C ASP A 251 -7.72 -1.19 9.10
N ILE A 252 -7.31 -2.03 10.06
CA ILE A 252 -6.72 -1.60 11.34
C ILE A 252 -5.44 -0.78 11.12
N TRP A 253 -4.57 -1.17 10.17
CA TRP A 253 -3.36 -0.41 9.85
C TRP A 253 -3.68 0.98 9.29
N ALA A 254 -4.71 1.11 8.45
CA ALA A 254 -5.17 2.42 7.98
C ALA A 254 -5.84 3.25 9.09
N ILE A 255 -6.66 2.63 9.95
CA ILE A 255 -7.36 3.29 11.06
C ILE A 255 -6.38 3.81 12.12
N THR A 256 -5.36 3.02 12.45
CA THR A 256 -4.35 3.38 13.44
C THR A 256 -3.24 4.30 12.89
N GLY A 257 -3.06 4.33 11.57
CA GLY A 257 -1.96 5.07 10.93
C GLY A 257 -0.58 4.43 11.14
N ILE A 258 -0.54 3.18 11.58
CA ILE A 258 0.69 2.45 11.86
C ILE A 258 0.99 1.50 10.70
N PRO A 259 2.24 1.44 10.20
CA PRO A 259 3.41 2.25 10.56
C PRO A 259 3.43 3.63 9.89
N VAL A 260 2.59 3.82 8.88
CA VAL A 260 2.52 5.01 8.03
C VAL A 260 1.06 5.34 7.83
N SER A 261 0.72 6.61 8.06
CA SER A 261 -0.60 7.14 7.77
C SER A 261 -0.86 7.12 6.27
N GLN A 262 -1.82 6.30 5.84
CA GLN A 262 -2.30 6.30 4.46
C GLN A 262 -3.19 7.53 4.18
N VAL A 263 -3.80 8.09 5.21
CA VAL A 263 -4.61 9.32 5.13
C VAL A 263 -3.74 10.49 4.69
N ASP A 264 -2.53 10.61 5.24
CA ASP A 264 -1.58 11.70 4.93
C ASP A 264 -0.86 11.54 3.58
N ASN A 265 -0.95 10.37 2.96
CA ASN A 265 -0.44 10.14 1.61
C ASN A 265 -1.46 10.54 0.52
N THR A 266 -2.62 11.09 0.90
CA THR A 266 -3.69 11.47 -0.03
C THR A 266 -4.21 12.88 0.23
N ASP A 267 -4.79 13.51 -0.80
CA ASP A 267 -5.51 14.79 -0.68
C ASP A 267 -6.98 14.59 -0.24
N LYS A 268 -7.32 13.44 0.34
CA LYS A 268 -8.67 13.15 0.85
C LYS A 268 -8.83 13.67 2.29
N ASP A 269 -10.04 14.09 2.62
CA ASP A 269 -10.43 14.50 3.99
C ASP A 269 -11.09 13.35 4.76
N ILE A 270 -11.55 12.35 4.03
CA ILE A 270 -12.27 11.18 4.51
C ILE A 270 -11.61 9.95 3.93
N TYR A 271 -11.41 8.96 4.79
CA TYR A 271 -10.74 7.73 4.45
C TYR A 271 -11.59 6.54 4.86
N ILE A 272 -12.24 5.91 3.87
CA ILE A 272 -13.12 4.75 4.07
C ILE A 272 -12.30 3.48 3.87
N THR A 273 -12.26 2.62 4.88
CA THR A 273 -11.56 1.33 4.87
C THR A 273 -12.47 0.20 4.36
N GLY A 274 -11.97 -1.04 4.39
CA GLY A 274 -12.69 -2.24 4.00
C GLY A 274 -12.18 -2.79 2.67
N SER A 275 -11.65 -4.00 2.70
CA SER A 275 -11.07 -4.66 1.52
C SER A 275 -11.77 -5.98 1.20
N GLY A 276 -12.91 -5.91 0.50
CA GLY A 276 -13.65 -7.08 0.02
C GLY A 276 -15.06 -7.17 0.60
N GLY A 277 -15.85 -8.14 0.15
CA GLY A 277 -17.23 -8.27 0.60
C GLY A 277 -18.14 -8.98 -0.38
N LEU A 278 -19.45 -8.90 -0.12
CA LEU A 278 -20.51 -9.33 -1.03
C LEU A 278 -21.35 -8.12 -1.42
N ALA A 279 -21.72 -8.02 -2.69
CA ALA A 279 -22.48 -6.89 -3.20
C ALA A 279 -23.47 -7.27 -4.30
N LEU A 280 -24.41 -6.37 -4.57
CA LEU A 280 -25.21 -6.33 -5.79
C LEU A 280 -24.67 -5.22 -6.71
N ILE A 281 -24.58 -5.47 -8.02
CA ILE A 281 -24.22 -4.42 -8.97
C ILE A 281 -25.39 -3.45 -9.14
N ALA A 282 -25.20 -2.20 -8.74
CA ALA A 282 -26.19 -1.14 -8.82
C ALA A 282 -26.15 -0.37 -10.15
N ALA A 283 -24.95 -0.15 -10.70
CA ALA A 283 -24.74 0.45 -12.02
C ALA A 283 -23.44 -0.05 -12.66
N VAL A 284 -23.33 0.05 -13.99
CA VAL A 284 -22.15 -0.36 -14.77
C VAL A 284 -21.69 0.75 -15.70
N GLY A 285 -20.37 0.91 -15.86
CA GLY A 285 -19.78 1.77 -16.88
C GLY A 285 -19.97 1.24 -18.31
N SER A 286 -19.75 2.11 -19.30
CA SER A 286 -20.00 1.78 -20.72
C SER A 286 -19.16 0.61 -21.23
N GLU A 287 -17.91 0.48 -20.80
CA GLU A 287 -17.01 -0.58 -21.26
C GLU A 287 -17.33 -1.91 -20.59
N VAL A 288 -17.79 -1.87 -19.34
CA VAL A 288 -18.29 -3.06 -18.62
C VAL A 288 -19.56 -3.58 -19.28
N LEU A 289 -20.48 -2.66 -19.65
CA LEU A 289 -21.68 -3.00 -20.40
C LEU A 289 -21.31 -3.63 -21.76
N ARG A 290 -20.31 -3.08 -22.45
CA ARG A 290 -19.81 -3.60 -23.73
C ARG A 290 -19.15 -4.98 -23.59
N GLU A 291 -18.38 -5.21 -22.52
CA GLU A 291 -17.80 -6.52 -22.19
C GLU A 291 -18.90 -7.58 -21.98
N GLY A 292 -19.99 -7.21 -21.32
CA GLY A 292 -21.18 -8.05 -21.15
C GLY A 292 -21.05 -9.16 -20.11
N ARG A 293 -19.90 -9.28 -19.43
CA ARG A 293 -19.65 -10.24 -18.34
C ARG A 293 -20.43 -9.91 -17.06
N LEU A 294 -20.58 -8.62 -16.75
CA LEU A 294 -21.25 -8.12 -15.54
C LEU A 294 -22.50 -7.31 -15.92
N LYS A 295 -23.56 -7.44 -15.11
CA LYS A 295 -24.83 -6.76 -15.32
C LYS A 295 -25.37 -6.18 -14.02
N VAL A 296 -26.19 -5.14 -14.14
CA VAL A 296 -26.98 -4.63 -13.02
C VAL A 296 -27.79 -5.77 -12.41
N ALA A 297 -27.85 -5.80 -11.07
CA ALA A 297 -28.45 -6.83 -10.23
C ALA A 297 -27.69 -8.17 -10.15
N ASP A 298 -26.50 -8.31 -10.73
CA ASP A 298 -25.64 -9.46 -10.43
C ASP A 298 -25.17 -9.42 -8.97
N MET A 299 -25.18 -10.58 -8.32
CA MET A 299 -24.59 -10.76 -6.99
C MET A 299 -23.14 -11.18 -7.13
N VAL A 300 -22.24 -10.40 -6.56
CA VAL A 300 -20.80 -10.55 -6.75
C VAL A 300 -20.04 -10.51 -5.43
N THR A 301 -19.00 -11.31 -5.34
CA THR A 301 -17.98 -11.20 -4.30
C THR A 301 -16.89 -10.23 -4.77
N VAL A 302 -16.38 -9.41 -3.87
CA VAL A 302 -15.52 -8.27 -4.18
C VAL A 302 -14.05 -8.57 -3.86
N TYR A 303 -13.21 -8.59 -4.88
CA TYR A 303 -11.76 -8.59 -4.75
C TYR A 303 -11.23 -7.17 -4.55
N SER A 304 -10.26 -6.98 -3.67
CA SER A 304 -9.80 -5.65 -3.26
C SER A 304 -8.70 -5.05 -4.13
N GLY A 305 -8.10 -5.80 -5.04
CA GLY A 305 -6.95 -5.31 -5.82
C GLY A 305 -7.36 -4.46 -7.01
N GLN A 306 -6.75 -3.29 -7.12
CA GLN A 306 -6.86 -2.39 -8.27
C GLN A 306 -5.51 -2.33 -8.97
N SER A 307 -5.53 -2.22 -10.30
CA SER A 307 -4.31 -2.07 -11.11
C SER A 307 -4.57 -1.17 -12.31
N ASN A 308 -3.50 -0.82 -13.03
CA ASN A 308 -3.64 -0.18 -14.34
C ASN A 308 -4.07 -1.22 -15.39
N LEU A 309 -5.39 -1.40 -15.53
CA LEU A 309 -6.01 -2.41 -16.39
C LEU A 309 -5.56 -2.35 -17.85
N LEU A 310 -5.17 -1.16 -18.33
CA LEU A 310 -4.82 -0.92 -19.73
C LEU A 310 -3.30 -1.01 -19.98
N SER A 311 -2.50 -1.31 -18.96
CA SER A 311 -1.06 -1.52 -19.12
C SER A 311 -0.78 -2.81 -19.90
N PRO A 312 0.06 -2.78 -20.95
CA PRO A 312 0.49 -4.00 -21.62
C PRO A 312 1.18 -5.01 -20.68
N ALA A 313 1.85 -4.51 -19.64
CA ALA A 313 2.54 -5.33 -18.66
C ALA A 313 1.58 -6.05 -17.68
N ALA A 314 0.29 -5.74 -17.69
CA ALA A 314 -0.72 -6.53 -16.99
C ALA A 314 -0.77 -8.00 -17.50
N GLY A 315 -0.28 -8.26 -18.71
CA GLY A 315 -0.10 -9.61 -19.25
C GLY A 315 0.99 -10.44 -18.54
N LEU A 316 1.88 -9.82 -17.76
CA LEU A 316 2.80 -10.52 -16.88
C LEU A 316 2.12 -10.87 -15.56
N ASP A 317 1.66 -9.83 -14.85
CA ASP A 317 0.85 -9.93 -13.63
C ASP A 317 0.25 -8.54 -13.34
N PRO A 318 -1.09 -8.40 -13.19
CA PRO A 318 -1.71 -7.13 -12.80
C PRO A 318 -1.15 -6.55 -11.49
N MET A 319 -0.60 -7.39 -10.61
CA MET A 319 0.05 -6.95 -9.37
C MET A 319 1.29 -6.07 -9.58
N PHE A 320 1.86 -6.06 -10.79
CA PHE A 320 3.09 -5.30 -11.08
C PHE A 320 2.80 -3.89 -11.59
N GLU A 321 1.54 -3.61 -11.93
CA GLU A 321 1.13 -2.43 -12.69
C GLU A 321 0.27 -1.49 -11.84
N GLY A 322 0.94 -0.62 -11.09
CA GLY A 322 0.26 0.39 -10.26
C GLY A 322 -0.69 -0.21 -9.24
N PHE A 323 -0.40 -1.43 -8.78
CA PHE A 323 -1.28 -2.20 -7.90
C PHE A 323 -1.54 -1.50 -6.57
N LYS A 324 -2.81 -1.47 -6.15
CA LYS A 324 -3.26 -0.94 -4.86
C LYS A 324 -4.34 -1.82 -4.26
N ILE A 325 -4.33 -1.96 -2.95
CA ILE A 325 -5.40 -2.60 -2.18
C ILE A 325 -6.45 -1.54 -1.82
N GLN A 326 -7.63 -1.65 -2.40
CA GLN A 326 -8.74 -0.74 -2.16
C GLN A 326 -9.17 -0.76 -0.69
N GLY A 327 -9.43 0.42 -0.13
CA GLY A 327 -9.73 0.62 1.29
C GLY A 327 -8.50 0.76 2.19
N TYR A 328 -7.36 0.15 1.84
CA TYR A 328 -6.11 0.31 2.58
C TYR A 328 -5.18 1.37 1.97
N GLU A 329 -5.01 1.39 0.65
CA GLU A 329 -4.10 2.31 -0.05
C GLU A 329 -4.84 3.40 -0.84
N THR A 330 -6.18 3.33 -0.89
CA THR A 330 -7.02 4.23 -1.70
C THR A 330 -7.97 5.09 -0.88
N GLY A 331 -8.47 4.63 0.27
CA GLY A 331 -9.40 5.36 1.14
C GLY A 331 -10.85 5.46 0.64
N ASP A 332 -11.28 4.51 -0.19
CA ASP A 332 -12.63 4.38 -0.76
C ASP A 332 -13.08 2.91 -0.78
N GLY A 333 -12.87 2.23 0.35
CA GLY A 333 -13.13 0.81 0.55
C GLY A 333 -14.60 0.41 0.72
N SER A 334 -14.81 -0.82 1.16
CA SER A 334 -16.10 -1.51 1.20
C SER A 334 -16.90 -1.33 2.50
N HIS A 335 -16.39 -0.59 3.48
CA HIS A 335 -17.14 -0.23 4.69
C HIS A 335 -18.07 0.97 4.44
N GLN A 336 -18.88 0.89 3.38
CA GLN A 336 -19.89 1.88 2.98
C GLN A 336 -21.02 1.19 2.22
N GLN A 337 -22.19 1.82 2.12
CA GLN A 337 -23.35 1.22 1.46
C GLN A 337 -23.14 1.04 -0.06
N PHE A 338 -22.44 1.97 -0.70
CA PHE A 338 -22.16 1.98 -2.13
C PHE A 338 -20.69 2.21 -2.43
N MET A 339 -20.06 1.30 -3.18
CA MET A 339 -18.62 1.32 -3.49
C MET A 339 -18.39 1.29 -5.00
N ILE A 340 -17.42 2.07 -5.49
CA ILE A 340 -16.90 1.92 -6.86
C ILE A 340 -15.89 0.78 -6.89
N ALA A 341 -15.98 -0.09 -7.88
CA ALA A 341 -15.00 -1.12 -8.14
C ALA A 341 -14.64 -1.19 -9.62
N GLN A 342 -13.39 -1.49 -9.95
CA GLN A 342 -12.99 -1.88 -11.29
C GLN A 342 -13.71 -3.19 -11.68
N ALA A 343 -14.09 -3.38 -12.95
CA ALA A 343 -14.81 -4.58 -13.36
C ALA A 343 -14.14 -5.92 -12.98
N PRO A 344 -12.79 -6.08 -13.02
CA PRO A 344 -12.12 -7.31 -12.59
C PRO A 344 -12.14 -7.56 -11.08
N GLN A 345 -12.61 -6.61 -10.26
CA GLN A 345 -12.83 -6.83 -8.83
C GLN A 345 -14.10 -7.64 -8.54
N CYS A 346 -15.01 -7.77 -9.50
CA CYS A 346 -16.29 -8.43 -9.31
C CYS A 346 -16.23 -9.88 -9.81
N HIS A 347 -16.38 -10.82 -8.88
CA HIS A 347 -16.42 -12.25 -9.16
C HIS A 347 -17.82 -12.80 -8.86
N LYS A 348 -18.22 -13.83 -9.61
CA LYS A 348 -19.45 -14.56 -9.31
C LYS A 348 -19.31 -15.22 -7.93
N LYS A 349 -20.36 -15.12 -7.12
CA LYS A 349 -20.47 -15.81 -5.84
C LYS A 349 -20.38 -17.34 -6.05
N PRO A 350 -19.49 -18.06 -5.32
CA PRO A 350 -19.51 -19.53 -5.26
C PRO A 350 -20.87 -20.06 -4.79
N GLN A 351 -21.40 -21.12 -5.42
CA GLN A 351 -22.83 -21.42 -5.38
C GLN A 351 -23.34 -21.81 -3.99
N ASP A 352 -22.62 -22.69 -3.30
CA ASP A 352 -23.11 -23.34 -2.07
C ASP A 352 -22.88 -22.55 -0.77
N LEU A 353 -22.12 -21.46 -0.85
CA LEU A 353 -21.82 -20.61 0.30
C LEU A 353 -23.04 -19.83 0.78
N THR A 354 -23.14 -19.64 2.09
CA THR A 354 -24.01 -18.61 2.67
C THR A 354 -23.57 -17.21 2.22
N LEU A 355 -24.45 -16.22 2.26
CA LEU A 355 -24.15 -14.86 1.82
C LEU A 355 -23.07 -14.22 2.70
N GLU A 356 -23.13 -14.44 4.02
CA GLU A 356 -22.12 -14.00 4.95
C GLU A 356 -20.75 -14.66 4.70
N ALA A 357 -20.70 -15.97 4.41
CA ALA A 357 -19.46 -16.65 4.07
C ALA A 357 -18.87 -16.15 2.76
N ALA A 358 -19.71 -15.94 1.73
CA ALA A 358 -19.28 -15.45 0.43
C ALA A 358 -18.59 -14.08 0.49
N GLY A 359 -18.98 -13.21 1.42
CA GLY A 359 -18.37 -11.90 1.58
C GLY A 359 -17.22 -11.83 2.58
N SER A 360 -16.58 -12.95 2.94
CA SER A 360 -15.63 -12.99 4.05
C SER A 360 -14.20 -13.42 3.69
N TYR A 361 -13.94 -13.99 2.51
CA TYR A 361 -12.76 -14.84 2.33
C TYR A 361 -11.70 -14.33 1.33
N ILE A 362 -12.03 -13.42 0.41
CA ILE A 362 -11.19 -13.20 -0.78
C ILE A 362 -9.83 -12.64 -0.40
N LEU A 363 -9.75 -11.66 0.52
CA LEU A 363 -8.45 -11.09 0.87
C LEU A 363 -7.55 -12.14 1.53
N ASN A 364 -8.08 -12.84 2.54
CA ASN A 364 -7.30 -13.78 3.32
C ASN A 364 -6.95 -15.04 2.52
N LEU A 365 -7.95 -15.71 1.93
CA LEU A 365 -7.74 -16.94 1.17
C LEU A 365 -7.02 -16.67 -0.15
N GLY A 366 -7.28 -15.55 -0.83
CA GLY A 366 -6.56 -15.17 -2.05
C GLY A 366 -5.07 -14.98 -1.79
N THR A 367 -4.71 -14.30 -0.69
CA THR A 367 -3.31 -14.17 -0.26
C THR A 367 -2.66 -15.53 -0.01
N VAL A 368 -3.37 -16.42 0.68
CA VAL A 368 -2.91 -17.79 0.97
C VAL A 368 -2.77 -18.60 -0.32
N PHE A 369 -3.70 -18.46 -1.26
CA PHE A 369 -3.68 -19.15 -2.54
C PHE A 369 -2.42 -18.79 -3.32
N ARG A 370 -2.13 -17.49 -3.49
CA ARG A 370 -0.89 -17.06 -4.15
C ARG A 370 0.35 -17.53 -3.39
N ALA A 371 0.34 -17.46 -2.07
CA ALA A 371 1.48 -17.91 -1.26
C ALA A 371 1.78 -19.40 -1.48
N LEU A 372 0.76 -20.26 -1.46
CA LEU A 372 0.92 -21.71 -1.54
C LEU A 372 1.14 -22.19 -2.98
N PHE A 373 0.31 -21.75 -3.93
CA PHE A 373 0.29 -22.32 -5.29
C PHE A 373 1.17 -21.57 -6.28
N THR A 374 1.31 -20.25 -6.14
CA THR A 374 2.10 -19.42 -7.07
C THR A 374 3.51 -19.14 -6.56
N THR A 375 3.66 -18.93 -5.24
CA THR A 375 4.95 -18.53 -4.66
C THR A 375 5.78 -19.73 -4.22
N LEU A 376 5.18 -20.62 -3.42
CA LEU A 376 5.86 -21.82 -2.89
C LEU A 376 5.76 -23.03 -3.81
N GLU A 377 4.77 -23.06 -4.70
CA GLU A 377 4.46 -24.19 -5.60
C GLU A 377 4.43 -25.52 -4.81
N ILE A 378 3.61 -25.54 -3.74
CA ILE A 378 3.58 -26.63 -2.77
C ILE A 378 3.36 -28.00 -3.41
N GLN A 379 4.01 -29.02 -2.85
CA GLN A 379 3.91 -30.40 -3.29
C GLN A 379 3.29 -31.29 -2.19
N GLN A 380 2.46 -32.25 -2.59
CA GLN A 380 1.82 -33.19 -1.68
C GLN A 380 2.84 -34.01 -0.86
N GLY A 381 2.49 -34.36 0.38
CA GLY A 381 3.33 -35.18 1.29
C GLY A 381 4.53 -34.44 1.91
N LYS A 382 4.72 -33.17 1.55
CA LYS A 382 5.73 -32.29 2.18
C LYS A 382 5.22 -31.74 3.52
N ARG A 383 6.17 -31.28 4.35
CA ARG A 383 5.91 -30.71 5.67
C ARG A 383 5.85 -29.20 5.59
N ILE A 384 4.85 -28.59 6.23
CA ILE A 384 4.71 -27.14 6.27
C ILE A 384 4.53 -26.64 7.70
N PHE A 385 5.21 -25.55 8.03
CA PHE A 385 5.04 -24.83 9.29
C PHE A 385 4.29 -23.51 9.04
N ILE A 386 3.26 -23.23 9.84
CA ILE A 386 2.35 -22.10 9.61
C ILE A 386 2.23 -21.28 10.87
N GLU A 387 2.56 -19.98 10.77
CA GLU A 387 2.35 -19.03 11.86
C GLU A 387 0.87 -18.66 12.04
N GLY A 388 0.46 -18.38 13.28
CA GLY A 388 -0.90 -17.91 13.58
C GLY A 388 -1.99 -18.86 13.08
N ALA A 389 -1.73 -20.17 13.11
CA ALA A 389 -2.51 -21.17 12.37
C ALA A 389 -3.97 -21.33 12.83
N ALA A 390 -4.40 -20.62 13.87
CA ALA A 390 -5.73 -20.72 14.46
C ALA A 390 -6.70 -19.61 14.05
N THR A 391 -6.22 -18.55 13.38
CA THR A 391 -7.08 -17.42 12.94
C THR A 391 -6.62 -16.84 11.59
N GLY A 392 -7.53 -16.16 10.90
CA GLY A 392 -7.27 -15.43 9.65
C GLY A 392 -6.51 -16.24 8.60
N THR A 393 -5.53 -15.58 7.95
CA THR A 393 -4.70 -16.20 6.91
C THR A 393 -3.94 -17.45 7.38
N GLY A 394 -3.53 -17.53 8.65
CA GLY A 394 -2.85 -18.71 9.18
C GLY A 394 -3.76 -19.93 9.24
N MET A 395 -5.03 -19.74 9.62
CA MET A 395 -6.03 -20.81 9.60
C MET A 395 -6.38 -21.24 8.18
N GLU A 396 -6.54 -20.29 7.25
CA GLU A 396 -6.78 -20.63 5.84
C GLU A 396 -5.59 -21.38 5.23
N ALA A 397 -4.36 -20.95 5.50
CA ALA A 397 -3.15 -21.66 5.07
C ALA A 397 -3.11 -23.09 5.63
N LEU A 398 -3.51 -23.29 6.88
CA LEU A 398 -3.57 -24.61 7.51
C LEU A 398 -4.60 -25.50 6.79
N LYS A 399 -5.84 -25.03 6.66
CA LYS A 399 -6.94 -25.77 6.03
C LYS A 399 -6.57 -26.18 4.61
N VAL A 400 -6.09 -25.22 3.81
CA VAL A 400 -5.66 -25.48 2.43
C VAL A 400 -4.52 -26.49 2.40
N SER A 401 -3.48 -26.32 3.23
CA SER A 401 -2.34 -27.24 3.26
C SER A 401 -2.74 -28.67 3.62
N VAL A 402 -3.57 -28.86 4.63
CA VAL A 402 -4.06 -30.18 5.05
C VAL A 402 -4.86 -30.83 3.92
N LYS A 403 -5.77 -30.08 3.30
CA LYS A 403 -6.61 -30.57 2.20
C LYS A 403 -5.82 -30.92 0.94
N GLN A 404 -4.69 -30.23 0.70
CA GLN A 404 -3.71 -30.56 -0.35
C GLN A 404 -2.74 -31.68 0.03
N GLY A 405 -2.95 -32.34 1.19
CA GLY A 405 -2.16 -33.50 1.62
C GLY A 405 -0.77 -33.16 2.12
N LEU A 406 -0.54 -31.94 2.62
CA LEU A 406 0.68 -31.60 3.34
C LEU A 406 0.59 -31.98 4.81
N HIS A 407 1.73 -32.25 5.41
CA HIS A 407 1.88 -32.47 6.84
C HIS A 407 2.05 -31.12 7.55
N ALA A 408 0.93 -30.51 7.91
CA ALA A 408 0.92 -29.15 8.46
C ALA A 408 1.08 -29.12 9.98
N THR A 409 2.01 -28.29 10.47
CA THR A 409 2.21 -28.00 11.89
C THR A 409 2.00 -26.52 12.16
N GLY A 410 1.07 -26.18 13.06
CA GLY A 410 0.69 -24.80 13.34
C GLY A 410 1.33 -24.21 14.59
N LEU A 411 1.71 -22.93 14.54
CA LEU A 411 2.09 -22.12 15.69
C LEU A 411 0.86 -21.39 16.26
N VAL A 412 0.62 -21.55 17.55
CA VAL A 412 -0.50 -20.95 18.28
C VAL A 412 -0.03 -20.29 19.58
N SER A 413 -0.94 -19.63 20.29
CA SER A 413 -0.64 -18.86 21.51
C SER A 413 -1.33 -19.36 22.78
N ASN A 414 -2.17 -20.38 22.70
CA ASN A 414 -2.81 -21.03 23.85
C ASN A 414 -3.24 -22.46 23.50
N ALA A 415 -3.67 -23.22 24.52
CA ALA A 415 -4.08 -24.61 24.38
C ALA A 415 -5.37 -24.78 23.56
N ASP A 416 -6.34 -23.87 23.70
CA ASP A 416 -7.62 -23.95 22.97
C ASP A 416 -7.41 -23.81 21.45
N ARG A 417 -6.54 -22.88 21.04
CA ARG A 417 -6.11 -22.72 19.65
C ARG A 417 -5.37 -23.95 19.15
N ALA A 418 -4.56 -24.60 19.99
CA ALA A 418 -3.90 -25.86 19.63
C ALA A 418 -4.92 -26.98 19.38
N ALA A 419 -5.91 -27.13 20.27
CA ALA A 419 -6.99 -28.11 20.10
C ALA A 419 -7.81 -27.84 18.83
N SER A 420 -8.13 -26.57 18.56
CA SER A 420 -8.86 -26.14 17.36
C SER A 420 -8.15 -26.54 16.07
N ILE A 421 -6.87 -26.20 15.91
CA ILE A 421 -6.15 -26.53 14.67
C ILE A 421 -5.93 -28.04 14.50
N LYS A 422 -5.84 -28.78 15.61
CA LYS A 422 -5.76 -30.24 15.57
C LYS A 422 -7.08 -30.86 15.07
N ALA A 423 -8.23 -30.30 15.44
CA ALA A 423 -9.52 -30.70 14.90
C ALA A 423 -9.65 -30.40 13.39
N LEU A 424 -8.96 -29.36 12.90
CA LEU A 424 -8.84 -29.04 11.47
C LEU A 424 -7.82 -29.93 10.71
N GLY A 425 -7.26 -30.95 11.36
CA GLY A 425 -6.36 -31.91 10.73
C GLY A 425 -4.87 -31.54 10.76
N ALA A 426 -4.46 -30.56 11.58
CA ALA A 426 -3.04 -30.31 11.80
C ALA A 426 -2.33 -31.57 12.32
N MET A 427 -1.21 -31.93 11.70
CA MET A 427 -0.33 -33.01 12.15
C MET A 427 0.33 -32.67 13.50
N GLY A 428 0.69 -31.40 13.67
CA GLY A 428 1.40 -30.91 14.85
C GLY A 428 0.92 -29.54 15.29
N THR A 429 1.17 -29.24 16.56
CA THR A 429 0.85 -27.94 17.16
C THR A 429 1.99 -27.50 18.06
N ILE A 430 2.37 -26.23 17.98
CA ILE A 430 3.36 -25.60 18.85
C ILE A 430 2.71 -24.39 19.51
N ASN A 431 2.55 -24.42 20.83
CA ASN A 431 2.11 -23.25 21.57
C ASN A 431 3.31 -22.40 22.01
N ARG A 432 3.48 -21.22 21.41
CA ARG A 432 4.62 -20.32 21.66
C ARG A 432 4.67 -19.76 23.08
N THR A 433 3.58 -19.83 23.85
CA THR A 433 3.50 -19.33 25.23
C THR A 433 3.89 -20.36 26.28
N GLU A 434 4.21 -21.60 25.88
CA GLU A 434 4.73 -22.59 26.80
C GLU A 434 6.07 -22.13 27.40
N LYS A 435 6.27 -22.37 28.70
CA LYS A 435 7.46 -21.94 29.46
C LYS A 435 8.79 -22.33 28.81
N LYS A 436 8.87 -23.48 28.14
CA LYS A 436 10.07 -23.93 27.42
C LYS A 436 10.44 -23.07 26.20
N TYR A 437 9.54 -22.20 25.75
CA TYR A 437 9.72 -21.32 24.60
C TYR A 437 9.64 -19.82 24.94
N GLU A 438 9.42 -19.47 26.20
CA GLU A 438 9.15 -18.10 26.68
C GLU A 438 10.15 -17.06 26.16
N THR A 439 11.43 -17.45 26.01
CA THR A 439 12.52 -16.58 25.55
C THR A 439 13.03 -16.91 24.14
N LEU A 440 12.33 -17.74 23.36
CA LEU A 440 12.86 -18.18 22.05
C LEU A 440 12.50 -17.26 20.89
N PHE A 441 11.37 -16.56 20.98
CA PHE A 441 10.84 -15.73 19.90
C PHE A 441 11.38 -14.29 20.04
N GLU A 442 12.63 -14.12 19.62
CA GLU A 442 13.37 -12.87 19.59
C GLU A 442 14.17 -12.77 18.28
N LYS A 443 14.58 -11.54 17.92
CA LYS A 443 15.54 -11.32 16.84
C LYS A 443 16.84 -12.08 17.09
N VAL A 444 17.57 -12.36 16.02
CA VAL A 444 18.98 -12.75 16.15
C VAL A 444 19.77 -11.55 16.70
N PRO A 445 20.51 -11.70 17.82
CA PRO A 445 21.30 -10.61 18.40
C PRO A 445 22.31 -10.04 17.40
N GLU A 446 22.62 -8.74 17.50
CA GLU A 446 23.60 -8.11 16.61
C GLU A 446 25.02 -8.61 16.87
N LYS A 447 25.36 -8.90 18.13
CA LYS A 447 26.71 -9.31 18.52
C LYS A 447 27.02 -10.72 18.03
N LYS A 448 28.04 -10.85 17.18
CA LYS A 448 28.48 -12.11 16.55
C LYS A 448 28.77 -13.25 17.54
N ASN A 449 29.27 -12.94 18.73
CA ASN A 449 29.57 -13.95 19.76
C ASN A 449 28.30 -14.57 20.38
N GLU A 450 27.12 -13.98 20.19
CA GLU A 450 25.85 -14.48 20.73
C GLU A 450 25.08 -15.35 19.72
N TRP A 451 25.40 -15.30 18.43
CA TRP A 451 24.67 -16.00 17.37
C TRP A 451 24.58 -17.51 17.60
N LYS A 452 25.69 -18.15 17.97
CA LYS A 452 25.73 -19.59 18.25
C LYS A 452 24.87 -19.97 19.46
N LYS A 453 24.81 -19.11 20.49
CA LYS A 453 23.97 -19.31 21.67
C LYS A 453 22.49 -19.17 21.29
N TRP A 454 22.15 -18.14 20.52
CA TRP A 454 20.80 -17.92 20.01
C TRP A 454 20.33 -19.09 19.12
N GLU A 455 21.16 -19.55 18.18
CA GLU A 455 20.83 -20.67 17.30
C GLU A 455 20.59 -21.95 18.13
N LYS A 456 21.51 -22.26 19.04
CA LYS A 456 21.40 -23.44 19.93
C LYS A 456 20.15 -23.42 20.80
N SER A 457 19.73 -22.25 21.30
CA SER A 457 18.50 -22.16 22.12
C SER A 457 17.24 -22.61 21.37
N GLY A 458 17.22 -22.49 20.04
CA GLY A 458 16.12 -22.95 19.18
C GLY A 458 16.02 -24.48 19.02
N GLU A 459 17.01 -25.26 19.49
CA GLU A 459 17.01 -26.72 19.36
C GLU A 459 15.76 -27.37 19.99
N ALA A 460 15.25 -26.81 21.10
CA ALA A 460 14.05 -27.31 21.76
C ALA A 460 12.80 -27.20 20.85
N LEU A 461 12.68 -26.11 20.12
CA LEU A 461 11.61 -25.88 19.14
C LEU A 461 11.76 -26.86 17.97
N MET A 462 12.96 -26.98 17.40
CA MET A 462 13.25 -27.90 16.30
C MET A 462 13.00 -29.36 16.68
N LYS A 463 13.37 -29.76 17.90
CA LYS A 463 13.13 -31.11 18.43
C LYS A 463 11.64 -31.41 18.50
N THR A 464 10.85 -30.47 19.04
CA THR A 464 9.39 -30.63 19.12
C THR A 464 8.76 -30.75 17.74
N PHE A 465 9.16 -29.89 16.79
CA PHE A 465 8.69 -29.97 15.41
C PHE A 465 9.01 -31.35 14.80
N LYS A 466 10.28 -31.80 14.89
CA LYS A 466 10.71 -33.10 14.35
C LYS A 466 9.94 -34.27 14.96
N GLN A 467 9.68 -34.25 16.27
CA GLN A 467 8.91 -35.30 16.95
C GLN A 467 7.49 -35.43 16.38
N GLN A 468 6.87 -34.31 16.00
CA GLN A 468 5.54 -34.29 15.39
C GLN A 468 5.56 -34.59 13.89
N ASN A 469 6.72 -34.51 13.22
CA ASN A 469 6.86 -34.56 11.76
C ASN A 469 7.80 -35.68 11.27
N GLY A 470 7.80 -36.83 11.95
CA GLY A 470 8.56 -38.01 11.51
C GLY A 470 10.08 -37.79 11.46
N GLY A 471 10.62 -37.00 12.38
CA GLY A 471 12.05 -36.68 12.49
C GLY A 471 12.55 -35.59 11.55
N LYS A 472 11.68 -35.04 10.69
CA LYS A 472 12.05 -34.07 9.65
C LYS A 472 11.64 -32.64 10.01
N LEU A 473 12.30 -31.68 9.36
CA LEU A 473 12.00 -30.25 9.43
C LEU A 473 11.01 -29.85 8.31
N ALA A 474 10.59 -28.59 8.32
CA ALA A 474 9.59 -28.06 7.40
C ALA A 474 10.16 -27.87 5.99
N ASP A 475 9.54 -28.46 4.98
CA ASP A 475 9.92 -28.21 3.58
C ASP A 475 9.43 -26.81 3.15
N TYR A 476 8.30 -26.36 3.72
CA TYR A 476 7.71 -25.03 3.50
C TYR A 476 7.42 -24.30 4.81
N VAL A 477 7.47 -22.98 4.79
CA VAL A 477 7.01 -22.12 5.91
C VAL A 477 6.13 -21.00 5.39
N ILE A 478 5.04 -20.72 6.10
CA ILE A 478 4.22 -19.51 5.94
C ILE A 478 4.39 -18.63 7.18
N SER A 479 4.87 -17.40 6.96
CA SER A 479 5.11 -16.42 8.02
C SER A 479 4.36 -15.11 7.79
N HIS A 480 3.92 -14.49 8.88
CA HIS A 480 3.28 -13.16 8.87
C HIS A 480 3.38 -12.42 10.22
N ALA A 481 3.78 -13.11 11.29
CA ALA A 481 3.83 -12.55 12.64
C ALA A 481 4.96 -11.52 12.82
N GLY A 482 6.03 -11.60 12.03
CA GLY A 482 7.03 -10.54 11.93
C GLY A 482 8.35 -10.79 12.68
N GLU A 483 9.03 -9.69 13.00
CA GLU A 483 10.44 -9.59 13.40
C GLU A 483 10.93 -10.56 14.47
N THR A 484 10.09 -10.92 15.44
CA THR A 484 10.46 -11.84 16.54
C THR A 484 10.15 -13.31 16.25
N SER A 485 9.23 -13.59 15.33
CA SER A 485 8.80 -14.94 14.97
C SER A 485 9.56 -15.49 13.77
N PHE A 486 9.70 -14.65 12.73
CA PHE A 486 10.37 -14.98 11.48
C PHE A 486 11.73 -15.68 11.66
N PRO A 487 12.63 -15.25 12.57
CA PRO A 487 13.93 -15.90 12.75
C PRO A 487 13.82 -17.40 13.08
N ARG A 488 12.86 -17.77 13.96
CA ARG A 488 12.63 -19.17 14.36
C ARG A 488 11.88 -19.95 13.30
N SER A 489 10.96 -19.31 12.59
CA SER A 489 10.26 -19.88 11.44
C SER A 489 11.25 -20.25 10.32
N PHE A 490 12.23 -19.38 10.04
CA PHE A 490 13.32 -19.70 9.12
C PHE A 490 14.23 -20.83 9.64
N GLN A 491 14.54 -20.83 10.95
CA GLN A 491 15.34 -21.91 11.56
C GLN A 491 14.69 -23.29 11.38
N LEU A 492 13.35 -23.37 11.40
CA LEU A 492 12.58 -24.61 11.23
C LEU A 492 12.58 -25.19 9.81
N LEU A 493 13.04 -24.45 8.80
CA LEU A 493 13.15 -24.98 7.43
C LEU A 493 14.13 -26.17 7.37
N ALA A 494 13.77 -27.19 6.60
CA ALA A 494 14.64 -28.27 6.16
C ALA A 494 15.68 -27.75 5.15
N ALA A 495 16.70 -28.56 4.87
CA ALA A 495 17.61 -28.28 3.76
C ALA A 495 16.84 -28.29 2.43
N GLY A 496 17.01 -27.25 1.62
CA GLY A 496 16.24 -27.00 0.40
C GLY A 496 14.83 -26.45 0.63
N GLY A 497 14.44 -26.18 1.88
CA GLY A 497 13.12 -25.65 2.21
C GLY A 497 12.97 -24.17 1.84
N THR A 498 11.73 -23.74 1.61
CA THR A 498 11.42 -22.35 1.24
C THR A 498 10.37 -21.75 2.16
N LEU A 499 10.62 -20.53 2.63
CA LEU A 499 9.70 -19.74 3.43
C LEU A 499 9.06 -18.68 2.55
N ALA A 500 7.74 -18.55 2.60
CA ALA A 500 7.01 -17.41 2.07
C ALA A 500 6.39 -16.58 3.20
N PHE A 501 6.31 -15.27 2.98
CA PHE A 501 5.70 -14.36 3.95
C PHE A 501 5.05 -13.16 3.27
N TYR A 502 3.99 -12.66 3.90
CA TYR A 502 3.13 -11.58 3.39
C TYR A 502 2.77 -10.54 4.45
N GLY A 503 3.42 -10.60 5.61
CA GLY A 503 3.17 -9.68 6.71
C GLY A 503 4.29 -9.71 7.73
N ALA A 504 4.29 -8.70 8.61
CA ALA A 504 5.32 -8.54 9.62
C ALA A 504 4.79 -7.78 10.85
N SER A 505 3.69 -8.29 11.43
CA SER A 505 2.92 -7.57 12.45
C SER A 505 3.72 -7.14 13.68
N GLY A 506 4.72 -7.92 14.10
CA GLY A 506 5.57 -7.70 15.27
C GLY A 506 6.81 -6.82 15.03
N GLY A 507 6.97 -6.25 13.84
CA GLY A 507 8.11 -5.40 13.48
C GLY A 507 8.73 -5.81 12.14
N TYR A 508 9.52 -4.90 11.56
CA TYR A 508 10.02 -4.99 10.18
C TYR A 508 11.52 -5.25 10.05
N HIS A 509 12.26 -5.32 11.15
CA HIS A 509 13.69 -5.63 11.13
C HIS A 509 13.87 -7.16 11.16
N PHE A 510 13.75 -7.79 10.00
CA PHE A 510 13.90 -9.24 9.91
C PHE A 510 15.36 -9.64 10.05
N THR A 511 15.59 -10.69 10.82
CA THR A 511 16.90 -11.30 11.03
C THR A 511 16.78 -12.81 10.91
N PHE A 512 17.84 -13.47 10.46
CA PHE A 512 17.92 -14.93 10.47
C PHE A 512 19.38 -15.38 10.53
N ILE A 513 19.61 -16.60 11.03
CA ILE A 513 20.89 -17.30 10.88
C ILE A 513 20.79 -18.13 9.60
N GLY A 514 21.72 -17.94 8.69
CA GLY A 514 21.77 -18.67 7.43
C GLY A 514 21.95 -20.17 7.61
N LYS A 515 21.45 -20.94 6.64
CA LYS A 515 21.58 -22.40 6.66
C LYS A 515 22.90 -22.84 6.08
N LYS A 516 23.39 -23.97 6.60
CA LYS A 516 24.59 -24.62 6.10
C LYS A 516 24.41 -25.11 4.66
N GLY A 517 25.43 -24.91 3.86
CA GLY A 517 25.56 -25.48 2.52
C GLY A 517 26.13 -24.48 1.52
N LYS A 518 26.89 -24.99 0.55
CA LYS A 518 27.47 -24.22 -0.55
C LYS A 518 26.90 -24.75 -1.88
N ALA A 519 26.82 -23.88 -2.87
CA ALA A 519 26.57 -24.23 -4.26
C ALA A 519 27.56 -23.44 -5.14
N THR A 520 27.79 -23.87 -6.37
CA THR A 520 28.55 -23.06 -7.33
C THR A 520 27.73 -21.83 -7.75
N PRO A 521 28.37 -20.73 -8.17
CA PRO A 521 27.64 -19.60 -8.73
C PRO A 521 26.75 -20.01 -9.90
N ASP A 522 27.22 -20.91 -10.78
CA ASP A 522 26.48 -21.35 -11.96
C ASP A 522 25.19 -22.14 -11.62
N GLU A 523 25.26 -23.03 -10.63
CA GLU A 523 24.08 -23.74 -10.11
C GLU A 523 23.04 -22.75 -9.60
N MET A 524 23.47 -21.73 -8.87
CA MET A 524 22.58 -20.71 -8.32
C MET A 524 21.97 -19.82 -9.40
N LEU A 525 22.75 -19.41 -10.41
CA LEU A 525 22.24 -18.68 -11.56
C LEU A 525 21.22 -19.49 -12.38
N THR A 526 21.45 -20.80 -12.49
CA THR A 526 20.50 -21.73 -13.11
C THR A 526 19.20 -21.82 -12.32
N ARG A 527 19.27 -21.91 -10.97
CA ARG A 527 18.08 -21.96 -10.10
C ARG A 527 17.21 -20.72 -10.22
N ILE A 528 17.82 -19.54 -10.31
CA ILE A 528 17.08 -18.28 -10.49
C ILE A 528 16.70 -17.99 -11.95
N ARG A 529 17.02 -18.92 -12.86
CA ARG A 529 16.80 -18.83 -14.31
C ARG A 529 17.34 -17.50 -14.87
N LEU A 530 18.56 -17.13 -14.50
CA LEU A 530 19.21 -15.92 -15.03
C LEU A 530 19.28 -16.00 -16.56
N ARG A 531 18.82 -14.95 -17.24
CA ARG A 531 18.87 -14.85 -18.70
C ARG A 531 20.00 -13.94 -19.13
N ALA A 532 20.51 -14.18 -20.34
CA ALA A 532 21.46 -13.28 -20.97
C ALA A 532 20.91 -11.85 -21.03
N ASN A 533 21.79 -10.86 -20.90
CA ASN A 533 21.50 -9.42 -20.87
C ASN A 533 20.74 -8.91 -19.62
N GLU A 534 20.32 -9.79 -18.70
CA GLU A 534 19.81 -9.34 -17.40
C GLU A 534 20.90 -8.59 -16.63
N ALA A 535 20.48 -7.51 -15.96
CA ALA A 535 21.36 -6.65 -15.19
C ALA A 535 21.63 -7.26 -13.81
N VAL A 536 22.90 -7.43 -13.45
CA VAL A 536 23.31 -8.06 -12.20
C VAL A 536 24.27 -7.15 -11.43
N LEU A 537 23.96 -6.92 -10.16
CA LEU A 537 24.90 -6.33 -9.21
C LEU A 537 25.60 -7.45 -8.44
N THR A 538 26.90 -7.35 -8.22
CA THR A 538 27.65 -8.26 -7.33
C THR A 538 28.58 -7.46 -6.42
N TYR A 539 28.91 -8.02 -5.25
CA TYR A 539 29.87 -7.44 -4.31
C TYR A 539 31.22 -8.14 -4.37
N TYR A 540 32.30 -7.35 -4.22
CA TYR A 540 33.67 -7.82 -4.26
C TYR A 540 34.45 -7.31 -3.04
N GLY A 541 35.29 -8.17 -2.47
CA GLY A 541 36.12 -7.84 -1.31
C GLY A 541 35.48 -8.16 0.04
N THR A 542 34.42 -8.97 0.07
CA THR A 542 33.70 -9.35 1.30
C THR A 542 34.34 -10.52 2.03
N SER A 543 35.17 -11.31 1.35
CA SER A 543 35.84 -12.51 1.89
C SER A 543 37.24 -12.23 2.44
N VAL A 544 37.71 -10.99 2.30
CA VAL A 544 39.06 -10.55 2.68
C VAL A 544 38.96 -9.33 3.61
N ASP A 545 40.03 -9.06 4.37
CA ASP A 545 40.09 -7.81 5.13
C ASP A 545 40.30 -6.60 4.21
N LYS A 546 40.30 -5.39 4.78
CA LYS A 546 40.45 -4.15 4.01
C LYS A 546 41.78 -4.03 3.26
N SER A 547 42.82 -4.76 3.68
CA SER A 547 44.11 -4.80 3.00
C SER A 547 44.18 -5.86 1.91
N GLY A 548 43.24 -6.82 1.91
CA GLY A 548 43.10 -7.84 0.90
C GLY A 548 42.51 -7.30 -0.40
N ILE A 549 43.18 -7.63 -1.50
CA ILE A 549 42.80 -7.21 -2.86
C ILE A 549 42.12 -8.36 -3.64
N VAL A 550 42.54 -9.61 -3.41
CA VAL A 550 42.11 -10.78 -4.19
C VAL A 550 41.01 -11.54 -3.45
N ASP A 551 39.77 -11.41 -3.91
CA ASP A 551 38.59 -12.15 -3.45
C ASP A 551 38.26 -13.23 -4.48
N SER A 552 38.76 -14.46 -4.25
CA SER A 552 38.65 -15.56 -5.22
C SER A 552 37.20 -15.93 -5.55
N GLU A 553 36.32 -15.97 -4.53
CA GLU A 553 34.89 -16.24 -4.71
C GLU A 553 34.22 -15.11 -5.51
N GLY A 554 34.60 -13.85 -5.24
CA GLY A 554 34.13 -12.69 -6.02
C GLY A 554 34.53 -12.76 -7.50
N LEU A 555 35.76 -13.21 -7.79
CA LEU A 555 36.23 -13.41 -9.17
C LEU A 555 35.44 -14.53 -9.88
N GLU A 556 35.22 -15.65 -9.19
CA GLU A 556 34.43 -16.76 -9.74
C GLU A 556 33.00 -16.32 -10.09
N ILE A 557 32.36 -15.52 -9.23
CA ILE A 557 31.03 -14.96 -9.48
C ILE A 557 31.05 -14.02 -10.71
N ILE A 558 32.00 -13.09 -10.80
CA ILE A 558 32.09 -12.16 -11.93
C ILE A 558 32.30 -12.93 -13.24
N GLU A 559 33.18 -13.93 -13.23
CA GLU A 559 33.47 -14.76 -14.40
C GLU A 559 32.24 -15.56 -14.83
N THR A 560 31.57 -16.21 -13.89
CA THR A 560 30.34 -16.97 -14.19
C THR A 560 29.24 -16.06 -14.75
N LEU A 561 29.07 -14.86 -14.20
CA LEU A 561 28.12 -13.88 -14.72
C LEU A 561 28.48 -13.42 -16.14
N ARG A 562 29.78 -13.26 -16.43
CA ARG A 562 30.27 -12.93 -17.76
C ARG A 562 29.97 -14.06 -18.75
N GLU A 563 30.23 -15.31 -18.39
CA GLU A 563 29.90 -16.48 -19.21
C GLU A 563 28.40 -16.60 -19.49
N ARG A 564 27.56 -16.24 -18.50
CA ARG A 564 26.10 -16.14 -18.62
C ARG A 564 25.63 -14.88 -19.37
N LYS A 565 26.56 -14.05 -19.86
CA LYS A 565 26.30 -12.83 -20.64
C LYS A 565 25.43 -11.81 -19.89
N ALA A 566 25.59 -11.72 -18.57
CA ALA A 566 24.94 -10.69 -17.77
C ALA A 566 25.56 -9.31 -18.00
N ARG A 567 24.80 -8.24 -17.70
CA ARG A 567 25.34 -6.88 -17.60
C ARG A 567 25.68 -6.60 -16.14
N ILE A 568 26.96 -6.48 -15.84
CA ILE A 568 27.46 -6.59 -14.46
C ILE A 568 27.82 -5.21 -13.93
N VAL A 569 27.40 -4.91 -12.70
CA VAL A 569 28.02 -3.87 -11.87
C VAL A 569 28.66 -4.54 -10.67
N VAL A 570 29.92 -4.20 -10.41
CA VAL A 570 30.67 -4.70 -9.26
C VAL A 570 30.77 -3.59 -8.22
N VAL A 571 30.36 -3.88 -6.98
CA VAL A 571 30.53 -2.97 -5.84
C VAL A 571 31.70 -3.48 -4.99
N CYS A 572 32.80 -2.73 -4.97
CA CYS A 572 34.01 -3.01 -4.20
C CYS A 572 34.01 -2.21 -2.90
N TYR A 573 34.63 -2.76 -1.85
CA TYR A 573 34.77 -2.07 -0.57
C TYR A 573 35.84 -0.98 -0.58
N THR A 574 36.93 -1.20 -1.32
CA THR A 574 38.06 -0.25 -1.39
C THR A 574 38.38 0.19 -2.82
N ASN A 575 39.09 1.32 -2.93
CA ASN A 575 39.62 1.84 -4.18
C ASN A 575 40.62 0.87 -4.80
N ALA A 576 41.48 0.23 -4.00
CA ALA A 576 42.44 -0.77 -4.48
C ALA A 576 41.74 -1.99 -5.12
N GLN A 577 40.63 -2.46 -4.53
CA GLN A 577 39.83 -3.54 -5.11
C GLN A 577 39.16 -3.12 -6.42
N LYS A 578 38.64 -1.89 -6.49
CA LYS A 578 38.07 -1.33 -7.72
C LYS A 578 39.10 -1.31 -8.86
N GLU A 579 40.31 -0.77 -8.60
CA GLU A 579 41.38 -0.73 -9.59
C GLU A 579 41.83 -2.14 -10.01
N PHE A 580 41.93 -3.06 -9.06
CA PHE A 580 42.25 -4.46 -9.34
C PHE A 580 41.22 -5.10 -10.27
N VAL A 581 39.93 -5.06 -9.94
CA VAL A 581 38.86 -5.61 -10.79
C VAL A 581 38.86 -4.96 -12.17
N GLY A 582 39.12 -3.65 -12.25
CA GLY A 582 39.25 -2.93 -13.51
C GLY A 582 40.43 -3.40 -14.36
N SER A 583 41.54 -3.79 -13.74
CA SER A 583 42.74 -4.26 -14.44
C SER A 583 42.60 -5.66 -15.07
N LEU A 584 41.64 -6.48 -14.61
CA LEU A 584 41.47 -7.86 -15.06
C LEU A 584 40.83 -8.00 -16.46
N GLY A 585 40.33 -6.90 -17.04
CA GLY A 585 39.89 -6.88 -18.43
C GLY A 585 38.65 -7.75 -18.71
N PHE A 586 37.60 -7.66 -17.88
CA PHE A 586 36.32 -8.38 -18.09
C PHE A 586 35.52 -7.94 -19.33
N GLY A 587 36.09 -7.06 -20.16
CA GLY A 587 35.49 -6.56 -21.40
C GLY A 587 34.17 -5.83 -21.16
N ASP A 588 33.28 -5.90 -22.15
CA ASP A 588 31.99 -5.20 -22.10
C ASP A 588 30.98 -5.79 -21.11
N ALA A 589 31.27 -6.91 -20.45
CA ALA A 589 30.33 -7.52 -19.50
C ALA A 589 30.17 -6.66 -18.24
N VAL A 590 31.27 -6.09 -17.72
CA VAL A 590 31.24 -5.19 -16.57
C VAL A 590 30.96 -3.76 -17.03
N LYS A 591 29.76 -3.27 -16.73
CA LYS A 591 29.28 -1.94 -17.12
C LYS A 591 29.70 -0.83 -16.15
N GLY A 592 30.06 -1.19 -14.92
CA GLY A 592 30.58 -0.25 -13.94
C GLY A 592 31.17 -0.94 -12.73
N ILE A 593 32.15 -0.28 -12.10
CA ILE A 593 32.77 -0.72 -10.85
C ILE A 593 32.68 0.44 -9.86
N VAL A 594 31.95 0.25 -8.78
CA VAL A 594 31.69 1.25 -7.75
C VAL A 594 32.55 0.95 -6.54
N SER A 595 33.24 1.95 -5.99
CA SER A 595 33.98 1.83 -4.72
C SER A 595 33.19 2.50 -3.60
N LEU A 596 32.90 1.74 -2.54
CA LEU A 596 32.26 2.26 -1.33
C LEU A 596 33.16 3.27 -0.60
N GLU A 597 34.48 3.05 -0.62
CA GLU A 597 35.48 3.99 -0.10
C GLU A 597 35.43 5.32 -0.86
N ALA A 598 35.46 5.31 -2.19
CA ALA A 598 35.36 6.54 -2.99
C ALA A 598 34.03 7.28 -2.77
N LEU A 599 32.93 6.53 -2.59
CA LEU A 599 31.64 7.13 -2.25
C LEU A 599 31.68 7.82 -0.88
N SER A 600 32.27 7.16 0.11
CA SER A 600 32.43 7.72 1.46
C SER A 600 33.34 8.95 1.46
N GLU A 601 34.44 8.94 0.70
CA GLU A 601 35.35 10.09 0.57
C GLU A 601 34.66 11.28 -0.11
N ARG A 602 33.88 11.02 -1.16
CA ARG A 602 33.20 12.05 -1.95
C ARG A 602 31.97 12.66 -1.26
N LEU A 603 31.17 11.84 -0.58
CA LEU A 603 29.89 12.25 0.00
C LEU A 603 29.94 12.47 1.51
N GLN A 604 31.01 12.04 2.17
CA GLN A 604 31.23 12.26 3.61
C GLN A 604 29.99 11.84 4.44
N GLU A 605 29.39 12.75 5.22
CA GLU A 605 28.25 12.45 6.10
C GLU A 605 26.95 12.11 5.37
N ASP A 606 26.86 12.40 4.07
CA ASP A 606 25.73 12.10 3.19
C ASP A 606 25.78 10.67 2.64
N PHE A 607 26.84 9.90 2.94
CA PHE A 607 26.90 8.47 2.64
C PHE A 607 27.40 7.66 3.83
N GLN A 608 26.62 6.65 4.21
CA GLN A 608 26.96 5.73 5.28
C GLN A 608 26.75 4.30 4.81
N TRP A 609 27.83 3.52 4.68
CA TRP A 609 27.69 2.10 4.35
C TRP A 609 27.47 1.27 5.62
N PRO A 610 26.30 0.65 5.81
CA PRO A 610 25.99 -0.07 7.04
C PRO A 610 26.74 -1.42 7.12
N GLN A 611 27.16 -1.81 8.33
CA GLN A 611 27.70 -3.16 8.59
C GLN A 611 26.61 -4.24 8.63
N THR A 612 25.40 -3.84 9.04
CA THR A 612 24.16 -4.62 9.15
C THR A 612 23.00 -3.64 8.97
N MET A 613 21.79 -4.12 8.70
CA MET A 613 20.60 -3.28 8.78
C MET A 613 20.56 -2.50 10.10
N SER A 614 20.38 -1.18 10.01
CA SER A 614 20.24 -0.30 11.18
C SER A 614 19.03 -0.69 12.02
N PRO A 615 19.10 -0.59 13.36
CA PRO A 615 17.94 -0.77 14.22
C PRO A 615 16.78 0.14 13.79
N LEU A 616 15.56 -0.40 13.81
CA LEU A 616 14.35 0.37 13.58
C LEU A 616 13.63 0.55 14.92
N PRO A 617 13.24 1.78 15.28
CA PRO A 617 12.31 2.03 16.38
C PRO A 617 10.99 1.28 16.18
N ASP A 618 10.27 1.01 17.27
CA ASP A 618 8.96 0.33 17.18
C ASP A 618 7.96 1.26 16.48
N PRO A 619 7.41 0.90 15.31
CA PRO A 619 6.51 1.77 14.56
C PRO A 619 5.18 2.04 15.27
N ARG A 620 4.83 1.29 16.33
CA ARG A 620 3.62 1.50 17.14
C ARG A 620 3.85 2.49 18.28
N LYS A 621 5.08 2.59 18.78
CA LYS A 621 5.43 3.39 19.97
C LYS A 621 6.22 4.65 19.62
N GLU A 622 7.01 4.57 18.56
CA GLU A 622 8.03 5.55 18.18
C GLU A 622 7.92 5.89 16.68
N THR A 623 6.70 6.13 16.20
CA THR A 623 6.37 6.30 14.76
C THR A 623 7.25 7.32 14.03
N GLU A 624 7.50 8.50 14.63
CA GLU A 624 8.33 9.54 14.00
C GLU A 624 9.82 9.17 13.95
N ALA A 625 10.33 8.52 15.00
CA ALA A 625 11.70 8.00 15.00
C ALA A 625 11.86 6.88 13.96
N PHE A 626 10.84 6.03 13.81
CA PHE A 626 10.79 5.00 12.77
C PHE A 626 10.82 5.60 11.36
N LYS A 627 9.97 6.59 11.06
CA LYS A 627 9.97 7.30 9.77
C LYS A 627 11.33 7.94 9.49
N THR A 628 11.91 8.59 10.48
CA THR A 628 13.24 9.19 10.39
C THR A 628 14.32 8.15 10.08
N ALA A 629 14.31 7.00 10.74
CA ALA A 629 15.25 5.92 10.48
C ALA A 629 15.14 5.36 9.05
N VAL A 630 13.90 5.18 8.55
CA VAL A 630 13.66 4.74 7.16
C VAL A 630 14.12 5.79 6.15
N GLN A 631 13.87 7.08 6.42
CA GLN A 631 14.31 8.17 5.56
C GLN A 631 15.84 8.28 5.53
N ALA A 632 16.50 8.18 6.68
CA ALA A 632 17.96 8.19 6.78
C ALA A 632 18.59 7.04 5.98
N PHE A 633 18.02 5.83 6.04
CA PHE A 633 18.47 4.71 5.20
C PHE A 633 18.33 5.04 3.70
N ASN A 634 17.19 5.61 3.30
CA ASN A 634 16.96 5.97 1.91
C ASN A 634 17.96 7.02 1.41
N ASP A 635 18.20 8.08 2.20
CA ASP A 635 19.00 9.22 1.78
C ASP A 635 20.49 8.97 1.89
N LYS A 636 20.95 8.34 2.98
CA LYS A 636 22.38 8.16 3.26
C LYS A 636 22.94 6.82 2.79
N VAL A 637 22.09 5.86 2.41
CA VAL A 637 22.54 4.54 1.95
C VAL A 637 22.04 4.28 0.53
N PHE A 638 20.72 4.13 0.37
CA PHE A 638 20.13 3.63 -0.87
C PHE A 638 20.30 4.58 -2.06
N LYS A 639 19.94 5.87 -1.93
CA LYS A 639 20.03 6.84 -3.03
C LYS A 639 21.46 7.00 -3.56
N PRO A 640 22.51 7.17 -2.72
CA PRO A 640 23.88 7.27 -3.20
C PRO A 640 24.36 6.06 -3.99
N ILE A 641 24.26 4.85 -3.43
CA ILE A 641 24.73 3.63 -4.10
C ILE A 641 23.84 3.24 -5.28
N GLY A 642 22.52 3.36 -5.13
CA GLY A 642 21.55 3.12 -6.19
C GLY A 642 21.72 4.08 -7.36
N GLY A 643 22.14 5.32 -7.10
CA GLY A 643 22.48 6.30 -8.14
C GLY A 643 23.65 5.86 -9.01
N GLU A 644 24.76 5.40 -8.42
CA GLU A 644 25.92 4.94 -9.19
C GLU A 644 25.68 3.61 -9.92
N VAL A 645 24.99 2.67 -9.27
CA VAL A 645 24.57 1.41 -9.88
C VAL A 645 23.62 1.67 -11.05
N GLY A 646 22.61 2.52 -10.84
CA GLY A 646 21.61 2.87 -11.85
C GLY A 646 22.20 3.59 -13.06
N LYS A 647 23.18 4.49 -12.86
CA LYS A 647 23.93 5.12 -13.95
C LYS A 647 24.66 4.08 -14.80
N SER A 648 25.29 3.09 -14.15
CA SER A 648 26.11 2.07 -14.81
C SER A 648 25.27 1.02 -15.56
N LEU A 649 24.09 0.64 -15.03
CA LEU A 649 23.21 -0.36 -15.64
C LEU A 649 22.18 0.23 -16.60
N ARG A 650 22.17 1.55 -16.81
CA ARG A 650 21.23 2.21 -17.72
C ARG A 650 21.39 1.67 -19.14
N SER A 651 20.27 1.28 -19.75
CA SER A 651 20.17 0.85 -21.14
C SER A 651 18.80 1.20 -21.71
N PRO A 652 18.59 1.15 -23.04
CA PRO A 652 17.28 1.45 -23.64
C PRO A 652 16.13 0.60 -23.07
N ASP A 653 16.40 -0.66 -22.74
CA ASP A 653 15.47 -1.62 -22.13
C ASP A 653 15.44 -1.57 -20.58
N ASN A 654 16.37 -0.84 -19.96
CA ASN A 654 16.44 -0.61 -18.51
C ASN A 654 16.85 0.84 -18.21
N PRO A 655 15.98 1.83 -18.48
CA PRO A 655 16.34 3.25 -18.40
C PRO A 655 16.64 3.72 -16.96
N ARG A 656 16.10 3.02 -15.96
CA ARG A 656 16.36 3.29 -14.54
C ARG A 656 17.61 2.57 -14.01
N GLY A 657 18.13 1.57 -14.75
CA GLY A 657 19.30 0.79 -14.36
C GLY A 657 19.10 -0.07 -13.11
N TYR A 658 17.89 -0.61 -12.90
CA TYR A 658 17.67 -1.53 -11.78
C TYR A 658 18.32 -2.89 -12.05
N PRO A 659 19.03 -3.49 -11.08
CA PRO A 659 19.46 -4.88 -11.21
C PRO A 659 18.24 -5.82 -11.25
N ASP A 660 18.21 -6.73 -12.21
CA ASP A 660 17.27 -7.86 -12.27
C ASP A 660 17.64 -8.93 -11.24
N ALA A 661 18.93 -9.04 -10.91
CA ALA A 661 19.44 -9.85 -9.81
C ALA A 661 20.57 -9.16 -9.02
N VAL A 662 20.71 -9.53 -7.76
CA VAL A 662 21.86 -9.18 -6.92
C VAL A 662 22.54 -10.46 -6.46
N PHE A 663 23.81 -10.63 -6.83
CA PHE A 663 24.66 -11.69 -6.31
C PHE A 663 25.29 -11.22 -5.00
N GLU A 664 24.70 -11.67 -3.91
CA GLU A 664 25.05 -11.33 -2.54
C GLU A 664 26.13 -12.29 -2.00
N ARG A 665 26.79 -11.90 -0.92
CA ARG A 665 27.99 -12.50 -0.38
C ARG A 665 27.84 -12.84 1.11
N ALA A 666 28.27 -14.05 1.50
CA ALA A 666 28.16 -14.48 2.90
C ALA A 666 29.02 -13.67 3.88
N GLY A 667 30.05 -12.99 3.38
CA GLY A 667 31.03 -12.24 4.19
C GLY A 667 30.52 -10.94 4.83
N HIS A 668 29.33 -10.46 4.48
CA HIS A 668 28.74 -9.24 5.04
C HIS A 668 27.23 -9.38 5.30
N ASP A 669 26.61 -8.34 5.88
CA ASP A 669 25.17 -8.24 6.11
C ASP A 669 24.63 -6.98 5.39
N ALA A 670 24.64 -7.01 4.05
CA ALA A 670 24.14 -5.93 3.20
C ALA A 670 22.78 -6.26 2.56
N LEU A 671 22.13 -7.35 2.99
CA LEU A 671 20.91 -7.88 2.38
C LEU A 671 19.78 -6.85 2.34
N SER A 672 19.66 -5.97 3.34
CA SER A 672 18.68 -4.86 3.31
C SER A 672 18.89 -3.89 2.14
N VAL A 673 20.16 -3.59 1.80
CA VAL A 673 20.52 -2.74 0.67
C VAL A 673 20.26 -3.47 -0.65
N SER A 674 20.72 -4.72 -0.75
CA SER A 674 20.48 -5.61 -1.90
C SER A 674 18.98 -5.73 -2.20
N ALA A 675 18.17 -5.95 -1.17
CA ALA A 675 16.73 -6.06 -1.28
C ALA A 675 16.07 -4.75 -1.71
N THR A 676 16.61 -3.59 -1.31
CA THR A 676 16.05 -2.30 -1.72
C THR A 676 16.40 -1.95 -3.17
N ILE A 677 17.61 -2.29 -3.63
CA ILE A 677 18.12 -1.94 -4.96
C ILE A 677 17.58 -2.84 -6.08
N VAL A 678 17.45 -4.14 -5.83
CA VAL A 678 17.01 -5.09 -6.87
C VAL A 678 15.60 -4.72 -7.36
N LYS A 679 15.33 -4.92 -8.64
CA LYS A 679 14.05 -4.56 -9.28
C LYS A 679 12.84 -5.10 -8.48
N PRO A 680 11.75 -4.34 -8.31
CA PRO A 680 10.54 -4.87 -7.68
C PRO A 680 9.92 -5.98 -8.55
N PHE A 681 9.15 -6.85 -7.91
CA PHE A 681 8.35 -7.94 -8.46
C PHE A 681 9.12 -9.13 -9.03
N THR A 682 10.06 -8.89 -9.93
CA THR A 682 10.86 -9.94 -10.59
C THR A 682 12.28 -10.05 -10.04
N GLY A 683 12.65 -9.19 -9.09
CA GLY A 683 14.00 -9.11 -8.53
C GLY A 683 14.39 -10.33 -7.71
N ARG A 684 15.62 -10.80 -7.95
CA ARG A 684 16.18 -12.01 -7.32
C ARG A 684 17.48 -11.66 -6.60
N ILE A 685 17.61 -12.06 -5.34
CA ILE A 685 18.87 -11.99 -4.59
C ILE A 685 19.39 -13.41 -4.45
N VAL A 686 20.68 -13.62 -4.67
CA VAL A 686 21.26 -14.96 -4.74
C VAL A 686 22.57 -15.05 -3.96
N TYR A 687 22.72 -16.14 -3.20
CA TYR A 687 23.95 -16.53 -2.50
C TYR A 687 24.44 -17.89 -3.01
N SER A 688 25.74 -18.05 -3.18
CA SER A 688 26.40 -19.35 -3.46
C SER A 688 27.21 -19.88 -2.27
N GLU A 689 27.74 -18.99 -1.44
CA GLU A 689 28.59 -19.27 -0.28
C GLU A 689 27.82 -19.91 0.90
N ASP A 690 28.55 -20.55 1.82
CA ASP A 690 27.97 -21.12 3.04
C ASP A 690 27.59 -20.03 4.04
N LEU A 691 26.30 -19.94 4.37
CA LEU A 691 25.74 -18.97 5.31
C LEU A 691 25.58 -19.54 6.73
N GLY A 692 25.98 -20.79 6.96
CA GLY A 692 25.83 -21.49 8.23
C GLY A 692 26.41 -20.71 9.42
N GLY A 693 25.55 -20.36 10.38
CA GLY A 693 25.96 -19.64 11.59
C GLY A 693 26.22 -18.14 11.38
N ILE A 694 25.90 -17.60 10.20
CA ILE A 694 26.03 -16.18 9.86
C ILE A 694 24.66 -15.51 9.94
N ARG A 695 24.58 -14.37 10.64
CA ARG A 695 23.36 -13.55 10.68
C ARG A 695 23.24 -12.73 9.40
N GLN A 696 22.01 -12.63 8.89
CA GLN A 696 21.62 -11.72 7.82
C GLN A 696 20.39 -10.92 8.27
N SER A 697 20.23 -9.72 7.73
CA SER A 697 19.17 -8.79 8.11
C SER A 697 18.60 -8.00 6.92
N PHE A 698 17.28 -7.77 6.92
CA PHE A 698 16.63 -6.99 5.87
C PHE A 698 15.32 -6.35 6.31
N TYR A 699 14.96 -5.26 5.62
CA TYR A 699 13.70 -4.58 5.85
C TYR A 699 12.56 -5.33 5.17
N ALA A 700 11.69 -5.94 5.98
CA ALA A 700 10.67 -6.88 5.53
C ALA A 700 9.76 -6.35 4.38
N PRO A 701 9.24 -5.10 4.40
CA PRO A 701 8.39 -4.57 3.33
C PRO A 701 9.04 -4.58 1.95
N GLN A 702 10.37 -4.45 1.87
CA GLN A 702 11.08 -4.47 0.58
C GLN A 702 11.03 -5.85 -0.07
N VAL A 703 10.81 -6.92 0.69
CA VAL A 703 10.74 -8.27 0.12
C VAL A 703 9.29 -8.66 -0.16
N TRP A 704 8.37 -8.58 0.82
CA TRP A 704 6.99 -9.06 0.59
C TRP A 704 6.17 -8.12 -0.32
N MET A 705 6.11 -6.81 -0.05
CA MET A 705 5.26 -5.88 -0.82
C MET A 705 5.76 -5.68 -2.26
N ARG A 706 7.00 -6.09 -2.53
CA ARG A 706 7.61 -6.08 -3.86
C ARG A 706 7.87 -7.49 -4.38
N GLN A 707 7.38 -8.53 -3.69
CA GLN A 707 7.44 -9.94 -4.10
C GLN A 707 8.85 -10.40 -4.54
N ARG A 708 9.89 -9.85 -3.92
CA ARG A 708 11.28 -10.20 -4.23
C ARG A 708 11.62 -11.57 -3.66
N ARG A 709 12.58 -12.24 -4.28
CA ARG A 709 12.98 -13.61 -3.91
C ARG A 709 14.44 -13.67 -3.53
N ILE A 710 14.74 -14.32 -2.40
CA ILE A 710 16.09 -14.55 -1.89
C ILE A 710 16.38 -16.05 -1.99
N TYR A 711 17.40 -16.40 -2.76
CA TYR A 711 17.84 -17.76 -3.02
C TYR A 711 19.17 -18.00 -2.31
N MET A 712 19.21 -19.00 -1.44
CA MET A 712 20.41 -19.47 -0.77
C MET A 712 20.71 -20.92 -1.21
N PRO A 713 21.92 -21.43 -0.97
CA PRO A 713 22.28 -22.78 -1.41
C PRO A 713 21.33 -23.89 -0.92
N THR A 714 20.81 -23.75 0.30
CA THR A 714 19.93 -24.74 0.96
C THR A 714 18.66 -24.14 1.56
N ALA A 715 18.28 -22.92 1.18
CA ALA A 715 17.05 -22.29 1.64
C ALA A 715 16.53 -21.23 0.65
N GLY A 716 15.24 -20.90 0.74
CA GLY A 716 14.64 -19.76 0.03
C GLY A 716 13.80 -18.89 0.96
N ILE A 717 13.77 -17.57 0.72
CA ILE A 717 12.84 -16.62 1.33
C ILE A 717 12.15 -15.86 0.20
N PHE A 718 10.86 -16.11 -0.01
CA PHE A 718 10.09 -15.49 -1.07
C PHE A 718 9.03 -14.55 -0.48
N GLY A 719 9.13 -13.27 -0.84
CA GLY A 719 8.07 -12.33 -0.55
C GLY A 719 6.83 -12.65 -1.38
N THR A 720 5.66 -12.59 -0.76
CA THR A 720 4.38 -12.70 -1.46
C THR A 720 3.41 -11.66 -0.93
N HIS A 721 2.45 -11.24 -1.75
CA HIS A 721 1.55 -10.16 -1.41
C HIS A 721 0.24 -10.36 -2.16
N LEU A 722 -0.88 -10.38 -1.42
CA LEU A 722 -2.24 -10.59 -1.92
C LEU A 722 -2.30 -11.65 -3.05
N CYS A 723 -3.10 -11.41 -4.08
CA CYS A 723 -3.25 -12.17 -5.32
C CYS A 723 -3.74 -11.24 -6.42
N ASN A 724 -3.74 -11.70 -7.68
CA ASN A 724 -4.44 -11.02 -8.78
C ASN A 724 -5.86 -11.60 -9.00
N ALA A 725 -6.69 -10.90 -9.78
CA ALA A 725 -8.08 -11.31 -10.05
C ALA A 725 -8.20 -12.68 -10.76
N TYR A 726 -7.21 -13.08 -11.55
CA TYR A 726 -7.21 -14.42 -12.17
C TYR A 726 -7.08 -15.51 -11.10
N GLU A 727 -6.15 -15.33 -10.15
CA GLU A 727 -5.98 -16.24 -9.02
C GLU A 727 -7.26 -16.35 -8.17
N VAL A 728 -8.02 -15.25 -8.00
CA VAL A 728 -9.33 -15.29 -7.33
C VAL A 728 -10.34 -16.15 -8.07
N THR A 729 -10.33 -16.10 -9.41
CA THR A 729 -11.23 -16.94 -10.23
C THR A 729 -10.91 -18.42 -10.04
N VAL A 730 -9.63 -18.79 -10.13
CA VAL A 730 -9.17 -20.17 -9.92
C VAL A 730 -9.48 -20.64 -8.49
N MET A 731 -9.28 -19.77 -7.49
CA MET A 731 -9.64 -20.04 -6.11
C MET A 731 -11.14 -20.32 -5.95
N ASN A 732 -12.01 -19.51 -6.59
CA ASN A 732 -13.45 -19.71 -6.55
C ASN A 732 -13.88 -21.02 -7.23
N ASP A 733 -13.27 -21.38 -8.36
CA ASP A 733 -13.50 -22.67 -9.01
C ASP A 733 -13.14 -23.85 -8.08
N MET A 734 -12.08 -23.72 -7.28
CA MET A 734 -11.70 -24.71 -6.28
C MET A 734 -12.67 -24.78 -5.10
N ILE A 735 -13.30 -23.67 -4.72
CA ILE A 735 -14.37 -23.65 -3.73
C ILE A 735 -15.60 -24.39 -4.27
N ASP A 736 -16.04 -24.06 -5.48
CA ASP A 736 -17.19 -24.73 -6.13
C ASP A 736 -16.92 -26.23 -6.36
N ALA A 737 -15.65 -26.62 -6.57
CA ALA A 737 -15.24 -28.03 -6.67
C ALA A 737 -15.14 -28.76 -5.31
N GLY A 738 -15.39 -28.08 -4.18
CA GLY A 738 -15.24 -28.64 -2.83
C GLY A 738 -13.79 -28.91 -2.41
N ILE A 739 -12.82 -28.35 -3.14
CA ILE A 739 -11.40 -28.44 -2.81
C ILE A 739 -11.07 -27.50 -1.65
N PHE A 740 -11.66 -26.30 -1.61
CA PHE A 740 -11.54 -25.38 -0.47
C PHE A 740 -12.88 -25.22 0.24
N GLU A 741 -12.82 -25.14 1.57
CA GLU A 741 -13.99 -24.94 2.42
C GLU A 741 -13.89 -23.57 3.08
N ILE A 742 -14.92 -22.75 2.93
CA ILE A 742 -15.02 -21.45 3.62
C ILE A 742 -15.75 -21.67 4.94
N THR A 743 -15.13 -21.22 6.03
CA THR A 743 -15.77 -21.29 7.36
C THR A 743 -16.70 -20.10 7.52
N ASP A 744 -17.88 -20.33 8.10
CA ASP A 744 -18.80 -19.22 8.40
C ASP A 744 -18.11 -18.18 9.30
N PRO A 745 -18.17 -16.89 8.93
CA PRO A 745 -17.53 -15.82 9.69
C PRO A 745 -18.36 -15.46 10.91
N LEU A 746 -17.73 -14.81 11.88
CA LEU A 746 -18.46 -14.08 12.90
C LEU A 746 -18.99 -12.76 12.32
N VAL A 747 -20.30 -12.59 12.34
CA VAL A 747 -20.95 -11.43 11.74
C VAL A 747 -21.02 -10.29 12.76
N ALA A 748 -20.39 -9.16 12.43
CA ALA A 748 -20.54 -7.89 13.15
C ALA A 748 -21.63 -7.05 12.48
N SER A 749 -22.41 -6.29 13.25
CA SER A 749 -23.28 -5.26 12.69
C SER A 749 -22.46 -4.09 12.13
N PHE A 750 -23.04 -3.29 11.25
CA PHE A 750 -22.41 -2.07 10.73
C PHE A 750 -21.90 -1.18 11.88
N GLU A 751 -22.73 -0.86 12.87
CA GLU A 751 -22.35 -0.11 14.09
C GLU A 751 -21.32 -0.83 14.98
N GLY A 752 -21.21 -2.15 14.87
CA GLY A 752 -20.30 -2.98 15.66
C GLY A 752 -18.91 -3.14 15.03
N LEU A 753 -18.70 -2.62 13.83
CA LEU A 753 -17.45 -2.75 13.09
C LEU A 753 -16.22 -2.22 13.87
N PRO A 754 -16.27 -1.03 14.52
CA PRO A 754 -15.13 -0.53 15.29
C PRO A 754 -14.71 -1.46 16.44
N GLN A 755 -15.69 -2.14 17.06
CA GLN A 755 -15.44 -3.12 18.12
C GLN A 755 -14.77 -4.38 17.55
N ALA A 756 -15.19 -4.88 16.39
CA ALA A 756 -14.57 -6.01 15.73
C ALA A 756 -13.09 -5.72 15.39
N HIS A 757 -12.80 -4.55 14.83
CA HIS A 757 -11.44 -4.10 14.58
C HIS A 757 -10.60 -4.00 15.86
N GLN A 758 -11.17 -3.48 16.96
CA GLN A 758 -10.49 -3.40 18.26
C GLN A 758 -10.14 -4.79 18.81
N GLU A 759 -11.05 -5.77 18.72
CA GLU A 759 -10.82 -7.14 19.18
C GLU A 759 -9.73 -7.86 18.37
N MET A 760 -9.66 -7.60 17.07
CA MET A 760 -8.58 -8.07 16.22
C MET A 760 -7.24 -7.43 16.61
N TRP A 761 -7.22 -6.11 16.79
CA TRP A 761 -6.05 -5.35 17.19
C TRP A 761 -5.44 -5.84 18.52
N GLU A 762 -6.30 -6.12 19.50
CA GLU A 762 -5.89 -6.61 20.83
C GLU A 762 -5.70 -8.13 20.88
N ASN A 763 -5.88 -8.84 19.76
CA ASN A 763 -5.83 -10.30 19.66
C ASN A 763 -6.78 -10.99 20.68
N LYS A 764 -7.95 -10.39 20.91
CA LYS A 764 -9.05 -10.91 21.76
C LYS A 764 -10.15 -11.61 20.98
N HIS A 765 -10.09 -11.58 19.65
CA HIS A 765 -11.06 -12.25 18.80
C HIS A 765 -11.15 -13.75 19.05
N LYS A 766 -12.39 -14.24 19.06
CA LYS A 766 -12.72 -15.66 19.31
C LYS A 766 -13.00 -16.44 18.03
N ALA A 767 -13.28 -15.75 16.92
CA ALA A 767 -13.61 -16.35 15.65
C ALA A 767 -12.40 -16.42 14.71
N GLY A 768 -12.43 -17.37 13.77
CA GLY A 768 -11.40 -17.49 12.75
C GLY A 768 -11.39 -16.32 11.76
N ASN A 769 -12.56 -15.72 11.52
CA ASN A 769 -12.74 -14.58 10.61
C ASN A 769 -13.97 -13.73 11.00
N TYR A 770 -14.00 -12.47 10.60
CA TYR A 770 -15.14 -11.57 10.78
C TYR A 770 -15.68 -11.08 9.44
N VAL A 771 -16.97 -10.74 9.41
CA VAL A 771 -17.60 -10.02 8.31
C VAL A 771 -18.55 -8.96 8.87
N CYS A 772 -18.56 -7.78 8.26
CA CYS A 772 -19.52 -6.72 8.57
C CYS A 772 -20.81 -6.96 7.79
N ASN A 773 -21.95 -7.02 8.47
CA ASN A 773 -23.27 -7.04 7.84
C ASN A 773 -23.77 -5.61 7.58
N HIS A 774 -24.05 -5.31 6.32
CA HIS A 774 -24.65 -4.04 5.90
C HIS A 774 -26.16 -4.21 5.73
N ALA A 775 -26.57 -5.20 4.95
CA ALA A 775 -27.97 -5.31 4.50
C ALA A 775 -28.51 -6.75 4.42
N LEU A 776 -27.84 -7.76 4.98
CA LEU A 776 -28.42 -9.10 5.10
C LEU A 776 -29.53 -9.08 6.16
N PRO A 777 -30.79 -9.39 5.79
CA PRO A 777 -31.92 -9.32 6.71
C PRO A 777 -31.91 -10.46 7.75
N VAL A 778 -31.37 -11.62 7.35
CA VAL A 778 -31.15 -12.81 8.19
C VAL A 778 -29.90 -13.54 7.67
N LEU A 779 -29.27 -14.34 8.53
CA LEU A 779 -28.12 -15.17 8.18
C LEU A 779 -28.55 -16.50 7.54
N GLY A 780 -27.61 -17.18 6.90
CA GLY A 780 -27.81 -18.50 6.30
C GLY A 780 -28.46 -18.52 4.92
N LEU A 781 -28.80 -17.34 4.38
CA LEU A 781 -29.25 -17.21 2.99
C LEU A 781 -28.12 -17.62 2.05
N LYS A 782 -28.43 -18.18 0.88
CA LYS A 782 -27.44 -18.64 -0.10
C LYS A 782 -27.60 -18.01 -1.46
N THR A 783 -28.82 -17.57 -1.80
CA THR A 783 -29.16 -17.07 -3.14
C THR A 783 -29.63 -15.62 -3.12
N LYS A 784 -29.59 -14.99 -4.30
CA LYS A 784 -30.12 -13.63 -4.50
C LYS A 784 -31.64 -13.60 -4.36
N GLU A 785 -32.31 -14.67 -4.78
CA GLU A 785 -33.76 -14.82 -4.69
C GLU A 785 -34.22 -14.91 -3.24
N GLU A 786 -33.51 -15.69 -2.41
CA GLU A 786 -33.76 -15.76 -0.97
C GLU A 786 -33.55 -14.41 -0.28
N LEU A 787 -32.51 -13.65 -0.66
CA LEU A 787 -32.28 -12.29 -0.17
C LEU A 787 -33.47 -11.38 -0.49
N TYR A 788 -33.92 -11.36 -1.74
CA TYR A 788 -35.05 -10.53 -2.15
C TYR A 788 -36.36 -10.94 -1.48
N GLN A 789 -36.60 -12.24 -1.29
CA GLN A 789 -37.75 -12.73 -0.53
C GLN A 789 -37.69 -12.25 0.92
N ALA A 790 -36.55 -12.40 1.58
CA ALA A 790 -36.38 -11.97 2.96
C ALA A 790 -36.55 -10.44 3.12
N TRP A 791 -36.06 -9.64 2.16
CA TRP A 791 -36.30 -8.19 2.13
C TRP A 791 -37.76 -7.83 1.91
N SER A 792 -38.51 -8.57 1.09
CA SER A 792 -39.92 -8.27 0.82
C SER A 792 -40.83 -8.40 2.05
N VAL A 793 -40.39 -9.18 3.05
CA VAL A 793 -41.11 -9.40 4.31
C VAL A 793 -40.74 -8.33 5.35
N LYS A 794 -39.61 -7.64 5.17
CA LYS A 794 -39.13 -6.55 6.02
C LYS A 794 -39.93 -5.28 5.69
N LYS A 795 -41.02 -5.05 6.43
CA LYS A 795 -41.92 -3.89 6.26
C LYS A 795 -41.27 -2.58 6.63
#